data_AF-A0A061SSI2-F1
#
_entry.id   AF-A0A061SSI2-F1
#
_cell.length_a   1.000
_cell.length_b   1.000
_cell.length_c   1.000
_cell.angle_alpha   90.00
_cell.angle_beta   90.00
_cell.angle_gamma   90.00
#
_symmetry.space_group_name_H-M   'P 1'
#
loop_
_entity.id
_entity.type
_entity.pdbx_description
1 polymer ?
#
loop_
_entity_poly.entity_id
_entity_poly.type
_entity_poly.pdbx_seq_one_letter_code
_entity_poly.pdbx_strand_id
1 'polypeptide(L)'
;MELQDIFISDSFLNADEAMLRAAVQKANIPALMMSLLHLEGDDAIMSSGITPQNAPLSSNEDGLTSADRQIIRDRAVQAALEWRQSGRAVSIPDNVTLDRATSFIIGQETPASYGAMLREELPFSGPNRPAWGQGQASDADCAACPLIVIGAGMSGIAAGIRLKQAGYPFVILEKSNSVGGTWRDNDYPGCRVDTPNHIYSYSFASDFDWPARFSDGATLRSYFEEVAAQFELTDHIKLNTEVAGANWHEATGEWEVRLSDGETLRARAVISALGQLNRPKIPNLPGLDSFAGAQFHSARWDHAVELSGKRVAVIGTGASATQFVPEIVDQVAHMTILQRSPPWLVPTPDYHDDLPDDERWLIRNWPAYAAWYRMWLFRRDGVEGVLPMLFSEPGFDGKTTVSAGNAAIRDLWASYIKEQAGHDPGWVERLLPDYPPCAKRPLRDSGTWVKTLQRDDVALVQDPIASVKANGIRLADGTLIEADVIIFGTGFEADRFFAPLDITGRDGAKMADTMKNPRAYRGTLVPGFPNFFSIYGPNTNTVVGAGIIFFSECSVRYITGCLNVLSAGGHHSLEVKSEPFEAYNSWIDKKNNSAAWGMPDVDSWYKNDAGRVTQNWPGTHYEFWEMTLRPDTDHFDVR
;
A
#
# COMPACT_ATOMS: atom_id res chain seq x y z
N MET A 1 -5.10 31.45 0.37
CA MET A 1 -5.00 31.87 -1.04
C MET A 1 -5.09 30.58 -1.83
N GLU A 2 -6.27 30.25 -2.36
CA GLU A 2 -6.43 29.04 -3.17
C GLU A 2 -5.60 29.22 -4.44
N LEU A 3 -4.63 28.34 -4.65
CA LEU A 3 -3.94 28.25 -5.94
C LEU A 3 -5.00 27.76 -6.94
N GLN A 4 -5.49 28.65 -7.79
CA GLN A 4 -6.49 28.31 -8.81
C GLN A 4 -5.85 27.83 -10.11
N ASP A 5 -4.52 27.96 -10.23
CA ASP A 5 -3.76 27.67 -11.44
C ASP A 5 -2.80 26.49 -11.25
N ILE A 6 -2.73 25.64 -12.26
CA ILE A 6 -1.78 24.52 -12.35
C ILE A 6 -0.41 25.07 -12.75
N PHE A 7 0.65 24.61 -12.07
CA PHE A 7 2.03 24.95 -12.45
C PHE A 7 2.36 24.40 -13.83
N ILE A 8 2.92 25.26 -14.70
CA ILE A 8 3.39 24.89 -16.04
C ILE A 8 4.91 24.94 -16.06
N SER A 9 5.53 23.84 -16.44
CA SER A 9 6.99 23.74 -16.48
C SER A 9 7.60 24.51 -17.66
N ASP A 10 8.79 25.09 -17.46
CA ASP A 10 9.57 25.69 -18.56
C ASP A 10 9.91 24.66 -19.64
N SER A 11 10.11 23.40 -19.25
CA SER A 11 10.35 22.29 -20.16
C SER A 11 9.16 22.10 -21.11
N PHE A 12 7.92 22.15 -20.59
CA PHE A 12 6.74 22.14 -21.43
C PHE A 12 6.64 23.39 -22.29
N LEU A 13 6.91 24.60 -21.80
CA LEU A 13 6.82 25.81 -22.62
C LEU A 13 7.79 25.80 -23.81
N ASN A 14 8.97 25.21 -23.64
CA ASN A 14 10.05 25.22 -24.63
C ASN A 14 10.08 23.98 -25.56
N ALA A 15 9.26 22.96 -25.32
CA ALA A 15 9.29 21.74 -26.14
C ALA A 15 8.79 21.98 -27.57
N ASP A 16 9.50 21.48 -28.58
CA ASP A 16 9.03 21.56 -29.97
C ASP A 16 7.91 20.54 -30.27
N GLU A 17 7.31 20.62 -31.47
CA GLU A 17 6.26 19.68 -31.87
C GLU A 17 6.75 18.22 -31.91
N ALA A 18 8.02 17.98 -32.26
CA ALA A 18 8.57 16.63 -32.31
C ALA A 18 8.66 16.02 -30.90
N MET A 19 9.12 16.80 -29.92
CA MET A 19 9.14 16.42 -28.50
C MET A 19 7.74 16.14 -27.98
N LEU A 20 6.77 17.02 -28.28
CA LEU A 20 5.37 16.81 -27.89
C LEU A 20 4.80 15.51 -28.49
N ARG A 21 5.05 15.27 -29.79
CA ARG A 21 4.60 14.06 -30.48
C ARG A 21 5.24 12.80 -29.91
N ALA A 22 6.52 12.84 -29.57
CA ALA A 22 7.22 11.72 -28.93
C ALA A 22 6.61 11.43 -27.55
N ALA A 23 6.46 12.46 -26.71
CA ALA A 23 5.90 12.34 -25.37
C ALA A 23 4.52 11.67 -25.35
N VAL A 24 3.62 12.03 -26.27
CA VAL A 24 2.26 11.46 -26.28
C VAL A 24 2.16 10.06 -26.91
N GLN A 25 3.22 9.51 -27.50
CA GLN A 25 3.15 8.18 -28.13
C GLN A 25 2.81 7.08 -27.12
N LYS A 26 3.46 7.10 -25.96
CA LYS A 26 3.26 6.11 -24.88
C LYS A 26 2.28 6.57 -23.80
N ALA A 27 1.66 7.73 -23.98
CA ALA A 27 0.70 8.26 -23.02
C ALA A 27 -0.44 7.26 -22.76
N ASN A 28 -0.79 7.11 -21.48
CA ASN A 28 -2.13 6.67 -21.11
C ASN A 28 -3.17 7.62 -21.72
N ILE A 29 -3.96 7.11 -22.66
CA ILE A 29 -4.88 7.92 -23.46
C ILE A 29 -6.02 8.51 -22.63
N PRO A 30 -6.67 7.77 -21.71
CA PRO A 30 -7.69 8.38 -20.83
C PRO A 30 -7.16 9.55 -19.99
N ALA A 31 -5.95 9.45 -19.44
CA ALA A 31 -5.32 10.57 -18.74
C ALA A 31 -4.99 11.74 -19.68
N LEU A 32 -4.51 11.45 -20.90
CA LEU A 32 -4.24 12.46 -21.92
C LEU A 32 -5.51 13.19 -22.35
N MET A 33 -6.63 12.47 -22.50
CA MET A 33 -7.93 13.07 -22.81
C MET A 33 -8.34 14.08 -21.74
N MET A 34 -8.17 13.77 -20.45
CA MET A 34 -8.56 14.75 -19.43
C MET A 34 -7.58 15.90 -19.28
N SER A 35 -6.32 15.74 -19.66
CA SER A 35 -5.42 16.89 -19.80
C SER A 35 -5.94 17.92 -20.83
N LEU A 36 -6.77 17.52 -21.79
CA LEU A 36 -7.40 18.45 -22.73
C LEU A 36 -8.43 19.38 -22.07
N LEU A 37 -9.12 18.95 -21.01
CA LEU A 37 -10.00 19.84 -20.24
C LEU A 37 -9.26 21.10 -19.78
N HIS A 38 -7.97 20.94 -19.47
CA HIS A 38 -7.09 21.99 -19.01
C HIS A 38 -6.54 22.83 -20.16
N LEU A 39 -6.04 22.19 -21.23
CA LEU A 39 -5.43 22.87 -22.38
C LEU A 39 -6.44 23.56 -23.31
N GLU A 40 -7.65 23.04 -23.44
CA GLU A 40 -8.73 23.62 -24.25
C GLU A 40 -9.59 24.57 -23.41
N GLY A 41 -9.80 24.25 -22.13
CA GLY A 41 -10.56 25.09 -21.20
C GLY A 41 -12.07 24.88 -21.30
N ASP A 42 -12.49 23.79 -21.92
CA ASP A 42 -13.87 23.35 -22.02
C ASP A 42 -13.96 21.82 -21.85
N ASP A 43 -15.19 21.29 -21.92
CA ASP A 43 -15.47 19.85 -21.77
C ASP A 43 -15.76 19.13 -23.10
N ALA A 44 -15.40 19.72 -24.25
CA ALA A 44 -15.73 19.18 -25.56
C ALA A 44 -15.11 17.79 -25.80
N ILE A 45 -13.99 17.46 -25.14
CA ILE A 45 -13.38 16.14 -25.21
C ILE A 45 -14.33 15.03 -24.72
N MET A 46 -15.17 15.31 -23.72
CA MET A 46 -16.14 14.35 -23.18
C MET A 46 -17.32 14.11 -24.12
N SER A 47 -17.50 14.97 -25.13
CA SER A 47 -18.52 14.84 -26.17
C SER A 47 -17.94 14.45 -27.54
N SER A 48 -16.68 14.01 -27.58
CA SER A 48 -15.95 13.72 -28.83
C SER A 48 -16.44 12.48 -29.60
N GLY A 49 -17.27 11.64 -28.98
CA GLY A 49 -17.67 10.34 -29.52
C GLY A 49 -16.64 9.22 -29.30
N ILE A 50 -15.47 9.55 -28.73
CA ILE A 50 -14.45 8.59 -28.30
C ILE A 50 -14.55 8.50 -26.78
N THR A 51 -15.05 7.37 -26.26
CA THR A 51 -15.28 7.19 -24.82
C THR A 51 -14.51 5.96 -24.31
N PRO A 52 -13.60 6.12 -23.34
CA PRO A 52 -12.94 4.98 -22.69
C PRO A 52 -13.96 4.07 -21.99
N GLN A 53 -13.64 2.77 -21.91
CA GLN A 53 -14.44 1.78 -21.18
C GLN A 53 -13.63 1.11 -20.08
N ASN A 54 -14.32 0.49 -19.11
CA ASN A 54 -13.68 -0.37 -18.12
C ASN A 54 -13.59 -1.80 -18.64
N ALA A 55 -12.39 -2.29 -18.92
CA ALA A 55 -12.20 -3.68 -19.31
C ALA A 55 -10.97 -4.31 -18.60
N PRO A 56 -11.00 -4.49 -17.27
CA PRO A 56 -9.82 -4.86 -16.46
C PRO A 56 -9.23 -6.25 -16.76
N LEU A 57 -9.94 -7.09 -17.53
CA LEU A 57 -9.48 -8.43 -17.94
C LEU A 57 -9.20 -8.52 -19.45
N SER A 58 -9.25 -7.41 -20.16
CA SER A 58 -9.01 -7.31 -21.61
C SER A 58 -7.55 -6.93 -21.89
N SER A 59 -7.00 -7.38 -23.02
CA SER A 59 -5.72 -6.85 -23.53
C SER A 59 -5.81 -5.39 -23.97
N ASN A 60 -7.03 -4.88 -24.19
CA ASN A 60 -7.34 -3.48 -24.46
C ASN A 60 -8.21 -2.92 -23.31
N GLU A 61 -7.56 -2.51 -22.23
CA GLU A 61 -8.21 -2.20 -20.95
C GLU A 61 -9.09 -0.94 -20.98
N ASP A 62 -8.79 0.01 -21.86
CA ASP A 62 -9.55 1.25 -22.03
C ASP A 62 -10.57 1.19 -23.18
N GLY A 63 -10.63 0.07 -23.92
CA GLY A 63 -11.57 -0.16 -25.02
C GLY A 63 -11.34 0.67 -26.28
N LEU A 64 -10.28 1.50 -26.35
CA LEU A 64 -10.05 2.41 -27.47
C LEU A 64 -9.34 1.73 -28.65
N THR A 65 -9.73 2.06 -29.88
CA THR A 65 -9.05 1.55 -31.08
C THR A 65 -7.75 2.31 -31.36
N SER A 66 -6.83 1.72 -32.13
CA SER A 66 -5.60 2.42 -32.54
C SER A 66 -5.88 3.75 -33.28
N ALA A 67 -6.98 3.83 -34.02
CA ALA A 67 -7.40 5.05 -34.70
C ALA A 67 -7.86 6.12 -33.70
N ASP A 68 -8.68 5.75 -32.71
CA ASP A 68 -9.11 6.66 -31.65
C ASP A 68 -7.91 7.23 -30.88
N ARG A 69 -6.96 6.36 -30.51
CA ARG A 69 -5.73 6.76 -29.81
C ARG A 69 -4.95 7.80 -30.61
N GLN A 70 -4.85 7.61 -31.94
CA GLN A 70 -4.14 8.54 -32.80
C GLN A 70 -4.85 9.90 -32.89
N ILE A 71 -6.18 9.89 -33.02
CA ILE A 71 -7.00 11.13 -33.01
C ILE A 71 -6.76 11.92 -31.72
N ILE A 72 -6.77 11.25 -30.56
CA ILE A 72 -6.54 11.91 -29.28
C ILE A 72 -5.11 12.47 -29.18
N ARG A 73 -4.10 11.72 -29.61
CA ARG A 73 -2.70 12.20 -29.61
C ARG A 73 -2.53 13.44 -30.47
N ASP A 74 -3.08 13.43 -31.68
CA ASP A 74 -2.99 14.57 -32.59
C ASP A 74 -3.72 15.79 -32.02
N ARG A 75 -4.93 15.62 -31.45
CA ARG A 75 -5.66 16.69 -30.75
C ARG A 75 -4.87 17.23 -29.57
N ALA A 76 -4.26 16.38 -28.74
CA ALA A 76 -3.45 16.79 -27.60
C ALA A 76 -2.25 17.65 -28.00
N VAL A 77 -1.54 17.29 -29.07
CA VAL A 77 -0.42 18.09 -29.57
C VAL A 77 -0.91 19.43 -30.12
N GLN A 78 -2.00 19.45 -30.90
CA GLN A 78 -2.56 20.71 -31.40
C GLN A 78 -3.03 21.63 -30.26
N ALA A 79 -3.78 21.10 -29.29
CA ALA A 79 -4.22 21.85 -28.12
C ALA A 79 -3.04 22.41 -27.31
N ALA A 80 -1.96 21.65 -27.15
CA ALA A 80 -0.74 22.14 -26.50
C ALA A 80 -0.09 23.30 -27.26
N LEU A 81 0.02 23.21 -28.59
CA LEU A 81 0.59 24.28 -29.43
C LEU A 81 -0.28 25.54 -29.44
N GLU A 82 -1.60 25.39 -29.56
CA GLU A 82 -2.57 26.49 -29.52
C GLU A 82 -2.61 27.16 -28.14
N TRP A 83 -2.64 26.36 -27.07
CA TRP A 83 -2.66 26.87 -25.70
C TRP A 83 -1.44 27.76 -25.43
N ARG A 84 -0.24 27.36 -25.85
CA ARG A 84 1.00 28.16 -25.71
C ARG A 84 0.94 29.51 -26.43
N GLN A 85 0.21 29.60 -27.54
CA GLN A 85 -0.01 30.88 -28.24
C GLN A 85 -1.03 31.75 -27.50
N SER A 86 -2.03 31.13 -26.88
CA SER A 86 -3.10 31.84 -26.17
C SER A 86 -2.66 32.44 -24.83
N GLY A 87 -1.73 31.78 -24.13
CA GLY A 87 -1.32 32.15 -22.77
C GLY A 87 -2.43 32.03 -21.72
N ARG A 88 -3.52 31.30 -22.01
CA ARG A 88 -4.64 31.10 -21.09
C ARG A 88 -4.19 30.37 -19.83
N ALA A 89 -4.68 30.78 -18.66
CA ALA A 89 -4.42 30.06 -17.42
C ALA A 89 -4.99 28.64 -17.46
N VAL A 90 -4.26 27.69 -16.87
CA VAL A 90 -4.72 26.31 -16.69
C VAL A 90 -5.40 26.19 -15.34
N SER A 91 -6.72 26.15 -15.34
CA SER A 91 -7.53 26.11 -14.12
C SER A 91 -7.69 24.69 -13.56
N ILE A 92 -7.90 24.62 -12.25
CA ILE A 92 -8.35 23.41 -11.55
C ILE A 92 -9.87 23.25 -11.72
N PRO A 93 -10.38 22.09 -12.19
CA PRO A 93 -11.81 21.86 -12.34
C PRO A 93 -12.57 21.88 -11.01
N ASP A 94 -13.83 22.36 -11.05
CA ASP A 94 -14.75 22.25 -9.93
C ASP A 94 -15.18 20.78 -9.69
N ASN A 95 -15.88 20.51 -8.58
CA ASN A 95 -16.28 19.14 -8.24
C ASN A 95 -17.21 18.52 -9.27
N VAL A 96 -18.11 19.32 -9.85
CA VAL A 96 -19.07 18.85 -10.85
C VAL A 96 -18.34 18.41 -12.12
N THR A 97 -17.33 19.17 -12.54
CA THR A 97 -16.50 18.84 -13.70
C THR A 97 -15.62 17.63 -13.40
N LEU A 98 -15.03 17.53 -12.21
CA LEU A 98 -14.27 16.34 -11.79
C LEU A 98 -15.15 15.09 -11.81
N ASP A 99 -16.35 15.13 -11.21
CA ASP A 99 -17.28 13.98 -11.19
C ASP A 99 -17.66 13.53 -12.61
N ARG A 100 -17.93 14.49 -13.51
CA ARG A 100 -18.23 14.20 -14.92
C ARG A 100 -17.03 13.62 -15.66
N ALA A 101 -15.86 14.22 -15.51
CA ALA A 101 -14.61 13.77 -16.10
C ALA A 101 -14.24 12.36 -15.65
N THR A 102 -14.38 12.10 -14.36
CA THR A 102 -14.17 10.78 -13.79
C THR A 102 -15.19 9.79 -14.32
N SER A 103 -16.49 10.10 -14.29
CA SER A 103 -17.52 9.20 -14.83
C SER A 103 -17.29 8.90 -16.32
N PHE A 104 -16.82 9.89 -17.09
CA PHE A 104 -16.45 9.73 -18.49
C PHE A 104 -15.26 8.78 -18.70
N ILE A 105 -14.15 8.99 -17.99
CA ILE A 105 -12.97 8.10 -18.06
C ILE A 105 -13.30 6.69 -17.57
N ILE A 106 -14.14 6.60 -16.53
CA ILE A 106 -14.52 5.32 -15.94
C ILE A 106 -15.59 4.61 -16.80
N GLY A 107 -16.33 5.32 -17.64
CA GLY A 107 -17.44 4.77 -18.41
C GLY A 107 -18.58 4.25 -17.52
N GLN A 108 -18.69 4.71 -16.27
CA GLN A 108 -19.76 4.37 -15.33
C GLN A 108 -19.98 5.54 -14.35
N GLU A 109 -21.15 5.63 -13.74
CA GLU A 109 -21.43 6.65 -12.73
C GLU A 109 -20.58 6.44 -11.47
N THR A 110 -20.03 7.52 -10.93
CA THR A 110 -19.31 7.53 -9.65
C THR A 110 -20.23 7.86 -8.47
N PRO A 111 -19.89 7.42 -7.24
CA PRO A 111 -20.59 7.88 -6.04
C PRO A 111 -20.63 9.41 -5.93
N ALA A 112 -21.65 9.93 -5.23
CA ALA A 112 -21.73 11.35 -4.94
C ALA A 112 -20.48 11.84 -4.20
N SER A 113 -19.93 13.00 -4.53
CA SER A 113 -18.72 13.57 -3.91
C SER A 113 -17.41 12.82 -4.18
N TYR A 114 -17.36 11.91 -5.14
CA TYR A 114 -16.11 11.26 -5.56
C TYR A 114 -15.05 12.27 -6.02
N GLY A 115 -15.47 13.33 -6.73
CA GLY A 115 -14.62 14.45 -7.12
C GLY A 115 -14.03 15.22 -5.95
N ALA A 116 -14.67 15.21 -4.77
CA ALA A 116 -14.10 15.78 -3.56
C ALA A 116 -12.95 14.93 -3.01
N MET A 117 -13.09 13.59 -3.01
CA MET A 117 -11.99 12.68 -2.69
C MET A 117 -10.83 12.86 -3.67
N LEU A 118 -11.13 12.91 -4.97
CA LEU A 118 -10.11 13.13 -5.98
C LEU A 118 -9.42 14.49 -5.83
N ARG A 119 -10.13 15.56 -5.45
CA ARG A 119 -9.46 16.84 -5.19
C ARG A 119 -8.39 16.73 -4.10
N GLU A 120 -8.59 15.88 -3.08
CA GLU A 120 -7.57 15.63 -2.06
C GLU A 120 -6.39 14.80 -2.62
N GLU A 121 -6.68 13.80 -3.45
CA GLU A 121 -5.70 12.85 -3.98
C GLU A 121 -4.92 13.31 -5.22
N LEU A 122 -5.48 14.24 -5.98
CA LEU A 122 -4.94 14.66 -7.27
C LEU A 122 -4.06 15.90 -7.09
N PRO A 123 -2.79 15.86 -7.56
CA PRO A 123 -1.83 16.94 -7.39
C PRO A 123 -2.03 18.05 -8.43
N PHE A 124 -3.21 18.68 -8.44
CA PHE A 124 -3.47 19.79 -9.37
C PHE A 124 -2.68 21.06 -9.00
N SER A 125 -2.46 21.33 -7.70
CA SER A 125 -1.71 22.52 -7.25
C SER A 125 -1.08 22.35 -5.87
N GLY A 126 0.24 22.56 -5.78
CA GLY A 126 0.99 22.65 -4.51
C GLY A 126 0.83 21.43 -3.57
N PRO A 127 1.46 21.46 -2.37
CA PRO A 127 1.25 20.40 -1.40
C PRO A 127 -0.19 20.46 -0.88
N ASN A 128 -1.04 19.56 -1.36
CA ASN A 128 -2.43 19.41 -0.93
C ASN A 128 -2.49 19.32 0.61
N ARG A 129 -3.27 20.20 1.24
CA ARG A 129 -3.58 20.15 2.66
C ARG A 129 -5.06 19.79 2.80
N PRO A 130 -5.43 18.73 3.56
CA PRO A 130 -6.82 18.42 3.77
C PRO A 130 -7.47 19.55 4.58
N ALA A 131 -8.76 19.77 4.35
CA ALA A 131 -9.54 20.62 5.24
C ALA A 131 -9.67 19.92 6.59
N TRP A 132 -9.19 20.56 7.67
CA TRP A 132 -9.21 19.98 9.02
C TRP A 132 -10.61 19.97 9.68
N GLY A 133 -11.68 20.14 8.89
CA GLY A 133 -13.06 20.28 9.36
C GLY A 133 -13.38 21.65 9.98
N GLN A 134 -14.64 21.85 10.40
CA GLN A 134 -15.02 22.97 11.27
C GLN A 134 -14.62 22.67 12.72
N GLY A 135 -14.16 23.68 13.46
CA GLY A 135 -13.68 23.52 14.83
C GLY A 135 -12.17 23.28 14.95
N GLN A 136 -11.37 23.86 14.05
CA GLN A 136 -9.91 23.86 14.18
C GLN A 136 -9.52 24.39 15.58
N ALA A 137 -8.75 23.59 16.32
CA ALA A 137 -8.21 23.97 17.61
C ALA A 137 -7.40 25.27 17.48
N SER A 138 -7.49 26.15 18.48
CA SER A 138 -6.65 27.35 18.49
C SER A 138 -5.18 26.97 18.68
N ASP A 139 -4.24 27.86 18.32
CA ASP A 139 -2.81 27.62 18.55
C ASP A 139 -2.51 27.28 20.03
N ALA A 140 -3.27 27.87 20.96
CA ALA A 140 -3.17 27.58 22.39
C ALA A 140 -3.67 26.17 22.74
N ASP A 141 -4.78 25.74 22.15
CA ASP A 141 -5.34 24.39 22.35
C ASP A 141 -4.38 23.32 21.79
N CYS A 142 -3.81 23.57 20.60
CA CYS A 142 -2.79 22.71 20.01
C CYS A 142 -1.56 22.62 20.91
N ALA A 143 -1.04 23.76 21.38
CA ALA A 143 0.13 23.80 22.26
C ALA A 143 -0.06 23.04 23.59
N ALA A 144 -1.29 22.94 24.08
CA ALA A 144 -1.65 22.19 25.30
C ALA A 144 -1.82 20.66 25.06
N CYS A 145 -1.65 20.19 23.83
CA CYS A 145 -1.89 18.80 23.41
C CYS A 145 -0.61 18.18 22.81
N PRO A 146 0.43 17.91 23.61
CA PRO A 146 1.65 17.27 23.11
C PRO A 146 1.40 15.83 22.68
N LEU A 147 1.98 15.45 21.54
CA LEU A 147 1.76 14.15 20.90
C LEU A 147 3.05 13.34 20.79
N ILE A 148 2.92 12.02 20.86
CA ILE A 148 4.01 11.09 20.51
C ILE A 148 3.55 10.23 19.34
N VAL A 149 4.35 10.18 18.28
CA VAL A 149 4.18 9.25 17.17
C VAL A 149 5.24 8.16 17.30
N ILE A 150 4.85 6.89 17.19
CA ILE A 150 5.75 5.74 17.32
C ILE A 150 6.02 5.15 15.93
N GLY A 151 7.25 5.29 15.44
CA GLY A 151 7.73 4.83 14.14
C GLY A 151 7.88 5.96 13.13
N ALA A 152 9.01 5.97 12.40
CA ALA A 152 9.30 6.92 11.32
C ALA A 152 9.34 6.23 9.93
N GLY A 153 8.46 5.25 9.74
CA GLY A 153 8.11 4.73 8.42
C GLY A 153 7.12 5.64 7.69
N MET A 154 6.60 5.17 6.56
CA MET A 154 5.64 5.90 5.72
C MET A 154 4.46 6.51 6.54
N SER A 155 3.82 5.75 7.42
CA SER A 155 2.69 6.29 8.19
C SER A 155 3.11 7.36 9.21
N GLY A 156 4.30 7.25 9.80
CA GLY A 156 4.82 8.20 10.79
C GLY A 156 5.25 9.52 10.16
N ILE A 157 5.86 9.46 8.98
CA ILE A 157 6.21 10.64 8.18
C ILE A 157 4.92 11.39 7.79
N ALA A 158 3.90 10.69 7.28
CA ALA A 158 2.60 11.30 6.97
C ALA A 158 1.97 11.97 8.21
N ALA A 159 1.98 11.27 9.36
CA ALA A 159 1.46 11.81 10.61
C ALA A 159 2.19 13.09 11.01
N GLY A 160 3.53 13.08 11.03
CA GLY A 160 4.34 14.24 11.39
C GLY A 160 4.06 15.45 10.50
N ILE A 161 3.98 15.26 9.18
CA ILE A 161 3.70 16.35 8.23
C ILE A 161 2.34 16.98 8.51
N ARG A 162 1.31 16.15 8.72
CA ARG A 162 -0.05 16.63 8.96
C ARG A 162 -0.20 17.27 10.35
N LEU A 163 0.43 16.72 11.39
CA LEU A 163 0.45 17.33 12.72
C LEU A 163 1.16 18.69 12.71
N LYS A 164 2.29 18.81 11.99
CA LYS A 164 2.99 20.08 11.78
C LYS A 164 2.10 21.10 11.06
N GLN A 165 1.39 20.67 10.01
CA GLN A 165 0.43 21.52 9.30
C GLN A 165 -0.77 21.96 10.16
N ALA A 166 -1.20 21.12 11.10
CA ALA A 166 -2.29 21.39 12.03
C ALA A 166 -1.86 22.19 13.27
N GLY A 167 -0.55 22.37 13.49
CA GLY A 167 0.00 23.17 14.59
C GLY A 167 0.18 22.43 15.92
N TYR A 168 0.04 21.11 15.94
CA TYR A 168 0.26 20.32 17.15
C TYR A 168 1.76 20.15 17.47
N PRO A 169 2.20 20.27 18.73
CA PRO A 169 3.54 19.87 19.14
C PRO A 169 3.64 18.34 19.20
N PHE A 170 4.66 17.78 18.56
CA PHE A 170 4.86 16.33 18.52
C PHE A 170 6.34 15.95 18.48
N VAL A 171 6.60 14.70 18.86
CA VAL A 171 7.86 13.99 18.60
C VAL A 171 7.56 12.63 17.97
N ILE A 172 8.35 12.26 16.97
CA ILE A 172 8.34 10.93 16.36
C ILE A 172 9.50 10.15 16.96
N LEU A 173 9.23 8.96 17.50
CA LEU A 173 10.22 8.06 18.09
C LEU A 173 10.45 6.88 17.16
N GLU A 174 11.69 6.68 16.71
CA GLU A 174 12.07 5.60 15.79
C GLU A 174 13.23 4.81 16.38
N LYS A 175 13.05 3.48 16.47
CA LYS A 175 14.06 2.58 17.03
C LYS A 175 15.31 2.48 16.18
N SER A 176 15.19 2.68 14.87
CA SER A 176 16.29 2.57 13.93
C SER A 176 17.07 3.89 13.76
N ASN A 177 18.20 3.81 13.07
CA ASN A 177 19.12 4.92 12.85
C ASN A 177 18.76 5.83 11.65
N SER A 178 17.65 5.56 10.95
CA SER A 178 17.14 6.39 9.85
C SER A 178 15.64 6.21 9.69
N VAL A 179 15.01 7.10 8.92
CA VAL A 179 13.60 6.95 8.50
C VAL A 179 13.44 5.89 7.40
N GLY A 180 12.19 5.59 7.01
CA GLY A 180 11.88 4.78 5.83
C GLY A 180 11.13 3.48 6.12
N GLY A 181 11.15 3.01 7.38
CA GLY A 181 10.36 1.83 7.81
C GLY A 181 10.63 0.59 6.95
N THR A 182 9.60 0.05 6.30
CA THR A 182 9.71 -1.14 5.42
C THR A 182 10.84 -1.03 4.39
N TRP A 183 11.02 0.12 3.75
CA TRP A 183 12.01 0.31 2.68
C TRP A 183 13.45 0.51 3.20
N ARG A 184 13.59 0.79 4.49
CA ARG A 184 14.88 0.75 5.20
C ARG A 184 15.18 -0.67 5.68
N ASP A 185 14.17 -1.35 6.24
CA ASP A 185 14.34 -2.66 6.88
C ASP A 185 14.42 -3.83 5.88
N ASN A 186 13.90 -3.67 4.66
CA ASN A 186 13.94 -4.71 3.63
C ASN A 186 14.88 -4.27 2.51
N ASP A 187 16.11 -4.77 2.57
CA ASP A 187 17.22 -4.43 1.67
C ASP A 187 17.78 -5.65 0.93
N TYR A 188 16.98 -6.73 0.85
CA TYR A 188 17.31 -7.91 0.06
C TYR A 188 17.37 -7.61 -1.45
N PRO A 189 18.19 -8.34 -2.23
CA PRO A 189 18.28 -8.17 -3.68
C PRO A 189 16.91 -8.25 -4.38
N GLY A 190 16.61 -7.32 -5.28
CA GLY A 190 15.34 -7.30 -6.02
C GLY A 190 14.14 -6.76 -5.25
N CYS A 191 14.30 -6.31 -4.00
CA CYS A 191 13.20 -5.72 -3.24
C CYS A 191 12.59 -4.55 -4.01
N ARG A 192 11.28 -4.61 -4.28
CA ARG A 192 10.56 -3.56 -5.02
C ARG A 192 9.08 -3.50 -4.68
N VAL A 193 8.45 -2.39 -5.05
CA VAL A 193 7.01 -2.20 -4.91
C VAL A 193 6.22 -3.04 -5.94
N ASP A 194 5.01 -3.46 -5.61
CA ASP A 194 4.08 -4.18 -6.49
C ASP A 194 2.90 -3.29 -6.98
N THR A 195 2.91 -2.05 -6.53
CA THR A 195 1.91 -1.01 -6.74
C THR A 195 2.60 0.13 -7.49
N PRO A 196 2.03 0.67 -8.58
CA PRO A 196 2.68 1.74 -9.32
C PRO A 196 3.05 2.92 -8.43
N ASN A 197 4.26 3.46 -8.58
CA ASN A 197 4.80 4.49 -7.69
C ASN A 197 3.87 5.72 -7.55
N HIS A 198 3.20 6.09 -8.65
CA HIS A 198 2.27 7.21 -8.71
C HIS A 198 1.04 7.09 -7.80
N ILE A 199 0.71 5.90 -7.30
CA ILE A 199 -0.31 5.66 -6.26
C ILE A 199 0.30 5.01 -5.01
N TYR A 200 1.59 4.72 -5.03
CA TYR A 200 2.43 4.40 -3.88
C TYR A 200 3.31 5.61 -3.52
N SER A 201 2.72 6.80 -3.52
CA SER A 201 3.33 8.07 -3.11
C SER A 201 2.28 8.92 -2.41
N TYR A 202 2.74 9.85 -1.57
CA TYR A 202 1.86 10.82 -0.92
C TYR A 202 1.17 11.72 -1.94
N SER A 203 -0.09 12.06 -1.68
CA SER A 203 -0.91 12.96 -2.52
C SER A 203 -0.32 14.38 -2.60
N PHE A 204 0.39 14.78 -1.54
CA PHE A 204 0.97 16.11 -1.36
C PHE A 204 2.46 16.20 -1.71
N ALA A 205 3.08 15.09 -2.13
CA ALA A 205 4.49 14.99 -2.52
C ALA A 205 4.62 13.98 -3.69
N SER A 206 3.97 14.30 -4.80
CA SER A 206 3.87 13.44 -5.98
C SER A 206 4.83 13.82 -7.11
N ASP A 207 5.63 14.86 -6.93
CA ASP A 207 6.57 15.44 -7.90
C ASP A 207 7.93 14.71 -7.98
N PHE A 208 8.04 13.56 -7.31
CA PHE A 208 9.23 12.73 -7.31
C PHE A 208 9.54 12.14 -8.69
N ASP A 209 10.83 12.07 -9.01
CA ASP A 209 11.29 11.67 -10.33
C ASP A 209 11.44 10.15 -10.50
N TRP A 210 10.31 9.45 -10.47
CA TRP A 210 10.27 7.98 -10.52
C TRP A 210 11.03 7.43 -11.75
N PRO A 211 12.07 6.60 -11.55
CA PRO A 211 12.83 6.01 -12.66
C PRO A 211 12.09 4.86 -13.34
N ALA A 212 11.10 4.25 -12.68
CA ALA A 212 10.35 3.10 -13.17
C ALA A 212 8.87 3.22 -12.77
N ARG A 213 7.98 2.42 -13.37
CA ARG A 213 6.57 2.35 -12.95
C ARG A 213 6.44 1.69 -11.57
N PHE A 214 7.26 0.65 -11.36
CA PHE A 214 7.45 -0.04 -10.09
C PHE A 214 8.92 0.14 -9.72
N SER A 215 9.23 0.90 -8.67
CA SER A 215 10.62 1.16 -8.29
C SER A 215 11.16 0.17 -7.26
N ASP A 216 12.47 0.05 -7.23
CA ASP A 216 13.18 -0.74 -6.22
C ASP A 216 13.11 -0.10 -4.82
N GLY A 217 13.45 -0.89 -3.81
CA GLY A 217 13.39 -0.47 -2.41
C GLY A 217 14.31 0.72 -2.10
N ALA A 218 15.45 0.83 -2.78
CA ALA A 218 16.38 1.95 -2.60
C ALA A 218 15.77 3.28 -3.07
N THR A 219 15.10 3.28 -4.22
CA THR A 219 14.36 4.44 -4.74
C THR A 219 13.23 4.83 -3.79
N LEU A 220 12.44 3.86 -3.31
CA LEU A 220 11.36 4.14 -2.36
C LEU A 220 11.88 4.69 -1.04
N ARG A 221 13.01 4.19 -0.55
CA ARG A 221 13.69 4.74 0.62
C ARG A 221 14.11 6.19 0.40
N SER A 222 14.74 6.50 -0.74
CA SER A 222 15.13 7.88 -1.10
C SER A 222 13.91 8.80 -1.10
N TYR A 223 12.80 8.37 -1.70
CA TYR A 223 11.55 9.13 -1.70
C TYR A 223 11.09 9.51 -0.28
N PHE A 224 11.04 8.56 0.66
CA PHE A 224 10.60 8.86 2.03
C PHE A 224 11.60 9.73 2.80
N GLU A 225 12.90 9.55 2.59
CA GLU A 225 13.95 10.39 3.17
C GLU A 225 13.86 11.83 2.65
N GLU A 226 13.68 12.01 1.33
CA GLU A 226 13.51 13.31 0.68
C GLU A 226 12.24 14.02 1.14
N VAL A 227 11.11 13.31 1.24
CA VAL A 227 9.86 13.89 1.75
C VAL A 227 10.01 14.32 3.21
N ALA A 228 10.64 13.50 4.07
CA ALA A 228 10.86 13.87 5.46
C ALA A 228 11.74 15.14 5.58
N ALA A 229 12.73 15.29 4.69
CA ALA A 229 13.59 16.48 4.63
C ALA A 229 12.85 17.71 4.04
N GLN A 230 12.13 17.55 2.93
CA GLN A 230 11.37 18.60 2.25
C GLN A 230 10.33 19.26 3.17
N PHE A 231 9.71 18.47 4.06
CA PHE A 231 8.75 18.96 5.05
C PHE A 231 9.39 19.28 6.41
N GLU A 232 10.72 19.26 6.49
CA GLU A 232 11.53 19.63 7.65
C GLU A 232 11.08 18.88 8.92
N LEU A 233 10.99 17.55 8.83
CA LEU A 233 10.65 16.69 9.97
C LEU A 233 11.85 16.26 10.80
N THR A 234 13.08 16.52 10.35
CA THR A 234 14.32 16.05 11.03
C THR A 234 14.34 16.41 12.51
N ASP A 235 14.00 17.65 12.87
CA ASP A 235 14.00 18.13 14.27
C ASP A 235 12.86 17.54 15.12
N HIS A 236 11.88 16.93 14.49
CA HIS A 236 10.77 16.25 15.16
C HIS A 236 11.01 14.76 15.35
N ILE A 237 12.08 14.19 14.79
CA ILE A 237 12.34 12.75 14.81
C ILE A 237 13.52 12.43 15.74
N LYS A 238 13.27 11.60 16.75
CA LYS A 238 14.30 10.97 17.57
C LYS A 238 14.56 9.56 17.08
N LEU A 239 15.69 9.39 16.39
CA LEU A 239 16.21 8.11 15.92
C LEU A 239 16.87 7.33 17.08
N ASN A 240 17.13 6.04 16.88
CA ASN A 240 17.70 5.14 17.89
C ASN A 240 16.94 5.15 19.22
N THR A 241 15.65 5.43 19.18
CA THR A 241 14.79 5.61 20.36
C THR A 241 13.64 4.62 20.29
N GLU A 242 13.82 3.47 20.95
CA GLU A 242 12.80 2.43 21.00
C GLU A 242 11.82 2.67 22.15
N VAL A 243 10.53 2.57 21.85
CA VAL A 243 9.46 2.61 22.85
C VAL A 243 9.23 1.18 23.37
N ALA A 244 9.20 1.03 24.69
CA ALA A 244 8.94 -0.24 25.36
C ALA A 244 7.46 -0.42 25.74
N GLY A 245 6.73 0.66 26.02
CA GLY A 245 5.33 0.60 26.42
C GLY A 245 4.72 1.96 26.73
N ALA A 246 3.43 1.97 27.07
CA ALA A 246 2.71 3.19 27.43
C ALA A 246 1.64 2.91 28.49
N ASN A 247 1.47 3.81 29.47
CA ASN A 247 0.44 3.72 30.50
C ASN A 247 -0.46 4.94 30.48
N TRP A 248 -1.77 4.73 30.49
CA TRP A 248 -2.74 5.80 30.61
C TRP A 248 -2.89 6.26 32.07
N HIS A 249 -2.88 7.58 32.29
CA HIS A 249 -3.12 8.21 33.58
C HIS A 249 -4.43 8.98 33.59
N GLU A 250 -5.46 8.40 34.22
CA GLU A 250 -6.79 8.99 34.28
C GLU A 250 -6.81 10.40 34.91
N ALA A 251 -6.02 10.61 35.97
CA ALA A 251 -6.03 11.86 36.72
C ALA A 251 -5.51 13.07 35.93
N THR A 252 -4.65 12.85 34.93
CA THR A 252 -4.08 13.91 34.09
C THR A 252 -4.61 13.87 32.66
N GLY A 253 -5.22 12.75 32.24
CA GLY A 253 -5.62 12.51 30.86
C GLY A 253 -4.42 12.40 29.92
N GLU A 254 -3.33 11.79 30.36
CA GLU A 254 -2.08 11.69 29.61
C GLU A 254 -1.58 10.24 29.54
N TRP A 255 -0.80 9.97 28.50
CA TRP A 255 0.02 8.78 28.37
C TRP A 255 1.41 9.02 28.94
N GLU A 256 1.86 8.09 29.77
CA GLU A 256 3.26 7.92 30.15
C GLU A 256 3.89 6.88 29.21
N VAL A 257 4.78 7.33 28.32
CA VAL A 257 5.45 6.49 27.31
C VAL A 257 6.84 6.14 27.80
N ARG A 258 7.13 4.84 27.97
CA ARG A 258 8.42 4.33 28.45
C ARG A 258 9.32 3.94 27.28
N LEU A 259 10.57 4.38 27.33
CA LEU A 259 11.60 4.03 26.36
C LEU A 259 12.40 2.80 26.84
N SER A 260 13.05 2.10 25.91
CA SER A 260 13.83 0.89 26.22
C SER A 260 15.05 1.15 27.14
N ASP A 261 15.53 2.39 27.20
CA ASP A 261 16.64 2.81 28.09
C ASP A 261 16.17 3.23 29.49
N GLY A 262 14.86 3.23 29.74
CA GLY A 262 14.24 3.61 31.01
C GLY A 262 13.79 5.06 31.11
N GLU A 263 14.10 5.92 30.14
CA GLU A 263 13.51 7.27 30.06
C GLU A 263 11.99 7.18 29.86
N THR A 264 11.27 8.19 30.35
CA THR A 264 9.82 8.27 30.26
C THR A 264 9.39 9.64 29.78
N LEU A 265 8.49 9.66 28.79
CA LEU A 265 7.91 10.85 28.18
C LEU A 265 6.41 10.93 28.50
N ARG A 266 5.85 12.14 28.46
CA ARG A 266 4.40 12.38 28.64
C ARG A 266 3.79 12.99 27.39
N ALA A 267 2.59 12.55 27.06
CA ALA A 267 1.83 13.08 25.93
C ALA A 267 0.32 13.04 26.20
N ARG A 268 -0.44 13.97 25.63
CA ARG A 268 -1.90 13.96 25.65
C ARG A 268 -2.45 12.79 24.82
N ALA A 269 -1.82 12.52 23.68
CA ALA A 269 -2.20 11.45 22.76
C ALA A 269 -0.97 10.74 22.16
N VAL A 270 -1.17 9.48 21.80
CA VAL A 270 -0.15 8.63 21.17
C VAL A 270 -0.69 8.11 19.85
N ILE A 271 0.14 8.18 18.80
CA ILE A 271 -0.18 7.64 17.47
C ILE A 271 0.81 6.52 17.16
N SER A 272 0.32 5.28 17.12
CA SER A 272 1.10 4.13 16.65
C SER A 272 1.17 4.12 15.13
N ALA A 273 2.38 4.27 14.59
CA ALA A 273 2.71 4.16 13.18
C ALA A 273 3.71 3.01 12.92
N LEU A 274 3.61 1.94 13.72
CA LEU A 274 4.52 0.78 13.67
C LEU A 274 4.45 0.00 12.35
N GLY A 275 3.28 0.01 11.68
CA GLY A 275 2.99 -0.86 10.54
C GLY A 275 2.75 -2.33 10.92
N GLN A 276 2.24 -3.11 9.97
CA GLN A 276 1.85 -4.52 10.20
C GLN A 276 2.93 -5.53 9.80
N LEU A 277 3.79 -5.19 8.85
CA LEU A 277 4.74 -6.11 8.20
C LEU A 277 6.20 -5.75 8.53
N ASN A 278 6.54 -5.77 9.81
CA ASN A 278 7.85 -5.31 10.32
C ASN A 278 8.61 -6.35 11.17
N ARG A 279 7.91 -7.38 11.69
CA ARG A 279 8.45 -8.44 12.55
C ARG A 279 8.54 -9.75 11.77
N PRO A 280 9.76 -10.20 11.39
CA PRO A 280 9.97 -11.42 10.63
C PRO A 280 9.35 -12.64 11.32
N LYS A 281 8.68 -13.50 10.55
CA LYS A 281 8.13 -14.76 11.06
C LYS A 281 9.10 -15.89 10.75
N ILE A 282 9.93 -16.25 11.72
CA ILE A 282 10.77 -17.45 11.62
C ILE A 282 9.92 -18.68 11.95
N PRO A 283 9.83 -19.69 11.06
CA PRO A 283 9.04 -20.88 11.34
C PRO A 283 9.66 -21.67 12.49
N ASN A 284 8.82 -22.14 13.42
CA ASN A 284 9.26 -23.00 14.51
C ASN A 284 9.51 -24.43 13.98
N LEU A 285 10.71 -24.70 13.48
CA LEU A 285 11.12 -25.98 12.91
C LEU A 285 12.00 -26.76 13.89
N PRO A 286 11.73 -28.05 14.16
CA PRO A 286 12.58 -28.85 15.03
C PRO A 286 14.03 -28.88 14.52
N GLY A 287 14.99 -28.56 15.39
CA GLY A 287 16.42 -28.59 15.06
C GLY A 287 16.95 -27.36 14.29
N LEU A 288 16.16 -26.29 14.16
CA LEU A 288 16.58 -25.05 13.47
C LEU A 288 17.89 -24.48 14.03
N ASP A 289 18.02 -24.45 15.36
CA ASP A 289 19.22 -23.96 16.06
C ASP A 289 20.46 -24.85 15.85
N SER A 290 20.28 -26.07 15.30
CA SER A 290 21.38 -27.00 15.05
C SER A 290 22.01 -26.86 13.67
N PHE A 291 21.44 -26.04 12.78
CA PHE A 291 22.00 -25.80 11.44
C PHE A 291 23.40 -25.18 11.55
N ALA A 292 24.38 -25.77 10.87
CA ALA A 292 25.78 -25.32 10.95
C ALA A 292 26.09 -24.16 10.00
N GLY A 293 25.24 -23.95 8.99
CA GLY A 293 25.39 -22.89 8.00
C GLY A 293 24.75 -21.55 8.41
N ALA A 294 24.82 -20.57 7.52
CA ALA A 294 24.18 -19.28 7.75
C ALA A 294 22.66 -19.36 7.57
N GLN A 295 21.90 -18.69 8.41
CA GLN A 295 20.45 -18.60 8.26
C GLN A 295 19.94 -17.20 8.58
N PHE A 296 19.11 -16.65 7.69
CA PHE A 296 18.57 -15.30 7.86
C PHE A 296 17.23 -15.15 7.12
N HIS A 297 16.46 -14.16 7.55
CA HIS A 297 15.17 -13.83 6.95
C HIS A 297 15.32 -12.71 5.93
N SER A 298 14.48 -12.67 4.89
CA SER A 298 14.56 -11.64 3.84
C SER A 298 14.57 -10.21 4.38
N ALA A 299 13.70 -9.91 5.35
CA ALA A 299 13.64 -8.62 6.05
C ALA A 299 14.82 -8.32 7.00
N ARG A 300 15.81 -9.21 7.12
CA ARG A 300 17.05 -9.02 7.90
C ARG A 300 18.19 -9.64 7.10
N TRP A 301 18.34 -9.17 5.86
CA TRP A 301 19.28 -9.73 4.91
C TRP A 301 20.71 -9.59 5.45
N ASP A 302 21.45 -10.70 5.50
CA ASP A 302 22.82 -10.70 5.98
C ASP A 302 23.79 -10.57 4.80
N HIS A 303 24.16 -9.32 4.48
CA HIS A 303 25.11 -9.01 3.41
C HIS A 303 26.54 -9.53 3.66
N ALA A 304 26.85 -10.03 4.86
CA ALA A 304 28.15 -10.65 5.14
C ALA A 304 28.22 -12.12 4.69
N VAL A 305 27.09 -12.74 4.34
CA VAL A 305 27.04 -14.14 3.90
C VAL A 305 27.31 -14.23 2.39
N GLU A 306 28.46 -14.78 2.03
CA GLU A 306 28.80 -15.06 0.63
C GLU A 306 28.00 -16.24 0.09
N LEU A 307 27.19 -15.98 -0.95
CA LEU A 307 26.33 -16.98 -1.59
C LEU A 307 27.03 -17.70 -2.74
N SER A 308 28.16 -17.19 -3.25
CA SER A 308 28.82 -17.75 -4.42
C SER A 308 29.20 -19.23 -4.21
N GLY A 309 28.73 -20.09 -5.11
CA GLY A 309 29.02 -21.52 -5.09
C GLY A 309 28.41 -22.29 -3.91
N LYS A 310 27.49 -21.69 -3.15
CA LYS A 310 26.78 -22.35 -2.02
C LYS A 310 25.55 -23.11 -2.50
N ARG A 311 25.14 -24.10 -1.70
CA ARG A 311 23.81 -24.71 -1.80
C ARG A 311 22.86 -23.92 -0.91
N VAL A 312 21.84 -23.31 -1.50
CA VAL A 312 20.92 -22.41 -0.80
C VAL A 312 19.54 -23.04 -0.72
N ALA A 313 19.00 -23.16 0.49
CA ALA A 313 17.61 -23.52 0.71
C ALA A 313 16.77 -22.28 0.99
N VAL A 314 15.70 -22.08 0.23
CA VAL A 314 14.74 -20.97 0.42
C VAL A 314 13.43 -21.53 0.93
N ILE A 315 12.98 -21.07 2.10
CA ILE A 315 11.70 -21.50 2.68
C ILE A 315 10.64 -20.43 2.41
N GLY A 316 9.63 -20.78 1.64
CA GLY A 316 8.53 -19.89 1.26
C GLY A 316 8.67 -19.31 -0.16
N THR A 317 7.52 -19.01 -0.75
CA THR A 317 7.36 -18.51 -2.13
C THR A 317 6.45 -17.27 -2.17
N GLY A 318 6.47 -16.48 -1.09
CA GLY A 318 5.79 -15.19 -1.04
C GLY A 318 6.55 -14.11 -1.81
N ALA A 319 6.03 -12.88 -1.76
CA ALA A 319 6.56 -11.73 -2.50
C ALA A 319 8.08 -11.57 -2.38
N SER A 320 8.65 -11.67 -1.17
CA SER A 320 10.10 -11.53 -0.99
C SER A 320 10.89 -12.60 -1.75
N ALA A 321 10.50 -13.87 -1.64
CA ALA A 321 11.22 -14.96 -2.30
C ALA A 321 11.15 -14.84 -3.82
N THR A 322 9.98 -14.50 -4.37
CA THR A 322 9.81 -14.26 -5.80
C THR A 322 10.67 -13.11 -6.33
N GLN A 323 11.03 -12.16 -5.48
CA GLN A 323 11.92 -11.05 -5.82
C GLN A 323 13.41 -11.41 -5.67
N PHE A 324 13.86 -11.96 -4.55
CA PHE A 324 15.29 -12.19 -4.35
C PHE A 324 15.84 -13.44 -5.04
N VAL A 325 15.03 -14.46 -5.27
CA VAL A 325 15.51 -15.72 -5.86
C VAL A 325 16.05 -15.51 -7.28
N PRO A 326 15.33 -14.84 -8.21
CA PRO A 326 15.87 -14.54 -9.54
C PRO A 326 17.17 -13.74 -9.51
N GLU A 327 17.37 -12.88 -8.50
CA GLU A 327 18.56 -12.02 -8.38
C GLU A 327 19.81 -12.76 -7.88
N ILE A 328 19.63 -13.84 -7.12
CA ILE A 328 20.75 -14.59 -6.51
C ILE A 328 21.02 -15.92 -7.20
N VAL A 329 20.11 -16.43 -8.04
CA VAL A 329 20.21 -17.78 -8.61
C VAL A 329 21.48 -18.00 -9.42
N ASP A 330 21.97 -16.99 -10.13
CA ASP A 330 23.21 -17.10 -10.93
C ASP A 330 24.49 -17.12 -10.08
N GLN A 331 24.38 -16.86 -8.78
CA GLN A 331 25.53 -16.81 -7.86
C GLN A 331 25.73 -18.17 -7.15
N VAL A 332 24.64 -18.91 -6.90
CA VAL A 332 24.66 -20.13 -6.08
C VAL A 332 25.04 -21.36 -6.91
N ALA A 333 25.54 -22.41 -6.27
CA ALA A 333 25.83 -23.68 -6.95
C ALA A 333 24.57 -24.53 -7.19
N HIS A 334 23.62 -24.47 -6.25
CA HIS A 334 22.32 -25.14 -6.35
C HIS A 334 21.33 -24.44 -5.43
N MET A 335 20.08 -24.32 -5.85
CA MET A 335 19.01 -23.76 -5.03
C MET A 335 17.89 -24.78 -4.81
N THR A 336 17.39 -24.88 -3.59
CA THR A 336 16.17 -25.64 -3.29
C THR A 336 15.12 -24.73 -2.67
N ILE A 337 13.98 -24.60 -3.34
CA ILE A 337 12.87 -23.74 -2.92
C ILE A 337 11.79 -24.64 -2.34
N LEU A 338 11.49 -24.45 -1.06
CA LEU A 338 10.46 -25.18 -0.33
C LEU A 338 9.16 -24.40 -0.38
N GLN A 339 8.24 -24.85 -1.22
CA GLN A 339 6.94 -24.25 -1.47
C GLN A 339 5.84 -24.98 -0.73
N ARG A 340 5.07 -24.26 0.09
CA ARG A 340 3.84 -24.80 0.70
C ARG A 340 2.61 -24.64 -0.21
N SER A 341 2.46 -23.46 -0.79
CA SER A 341 1.37 -23.16 -1.73
C SER A 341 1.91 -22.22 -2.80
N PRO A 342 1.64 -22.46 -4.10
CA PRO A 342 2.07 -21.53 -5.13
C PRO A 342 1.29 -20.19 -5.05
N PRO A 343 1.94 -19.06 -5.35
CA PRO A 343 1.27 -17.76 -5.48
C PRO A 343 0.54 -17.64 -6.83
N TRP A 344 -0.53 -16.84 -6.88
CA TRP A 344 -1.05 -16.34 -8.16
C TRP A 344 -0.07 -15.31 -8.75
N LEU A 345 0.23 -15.44 -10.05
CA LEU A 345 1.10 -14.52 -10.79
C LEU A 345 0.25 -13.60 -11.67
N VAL A 346 0.44 -12.30 -11.52
CA VAL A 346 -0.15 -11.25 -12.36
C VAL A 346 0.82 -10.93 -13.49
N PRO A 347 0.44 -11.13 -14.76
CA PRO A 347 1.29 -10.77 -15.90
C PRO A 347 1.62 -9.28 -15.84
N THR A 348 2.89 -8.92 -15.77
CA THR A 348 3.36 -7.53 -15.75
C THR A 348 4.72 -7.49 -16.46
N PRO A 349 4.74 -7.48 -17.81
CA PRO A 349 5.97 -7.55 -18.59
C PRO A 349 6.95 -6.39 -18.30
N ASP A 350 6.41 -5.21 -18.02
CA ASP A 350 7.15 -3.98 -17.68
C ASP A 350 7.53 -3.89 -16.19
N TYR A 351 7.41 -4.99 -15.42
CA TYR A 351 7.59 -4.93 -13.96
C TYR A 351 8.98 -4.48 -13.54
N HIS A 352 10.01 -4.80 -14.33
CA HIS A 352 11.41 -4.47 -14.06
C HIS A 352 11.95 -3.35 -14.98
N ASP A 353 11.12 -2.80 -15.85
CA ASP A 353 11.56 -1.83 -16.86
C ASP A 353 11.64 -0.41 -16.28
N ASP A 354 12.66 0.32 -16.73
CA ASP A 354 12.74 1.77 -16.52
C ASP A 354 11.64 2.48 -17.32
N LEU A 355 11.18 3.62 -16.81
CA LEU A 355 10.28 4.50 -17.54
C LEU A 355 11.04 5.14 -18.71
N PRO A 356 10.53 5.02 -19.95
CA PRO A 356 11.10 5.72 -21.10
C PRO A 356 11.19 7.23 -20.87
N ASP A 357 12.26 7.87 -21.35
CA ASP A 357 12.51 9.31 -21.15
C ASP A 357 11.34 10.20 -21.62
N ASP A 358 10.68 9.82 -22.72
CA ASP A 358 9.52 10.51 -23.29
C ASP A 358 8.27 10.40 -22.39
N GLU A 359 8.02 9.22 -21.82
CA GLU A 359 6.93 9.00 -20.84
C GLU A 359 7.22 9.71 -19.51
N ARG A 360 8.46 9.63 -19.01
CA ARG A 360 8.90 10.35 -17.81
C ARG A 360 8.78 11.86 -18.00
N TRP A 361 9.15 12.37 -19.18
CA TRP A 361 8.97 13.77 -19.54
C TRP A 361 7.49 14.16 -19.58
N LEU A 362 6.62 13.33 -20.18
CA LEU A 362 5.18 13.58 -20.25
C LEU A 362 4.59 13.72 -18.83
N ILE A 363 4.89 12.77 -17.95
CA ILE A 363 4.40 12.76 -16.56
C ILE A 363 4.81 14.03 -15.82
N ARG A 364 6.07 14.44 -15.95
CA ARG A 364 6.60 15.61 -15.22
C ARG A 364 6.11 16.94 -15.75
N ASN A 365 5.95 17.06 -17.07
CA ASN A 365 5.89 18.36 -17.72
C ASN A 365 4.53 18.67 -18.33
N TRP A 366 3.74 17.65 -18.70
CA TRP A 366 2.47 17.87 -19.38
C TRP A 366 1.39 18.36 -18.40
N PRO A 367 0.72 19.50 -18.67
CA PRO A 367 -0.24 20.10 -17.75
C PRO A 367 -1.34 19.12 -17.31
N ALA A 368 -1.49 18.96 -15.99
CA ALA A 368 -2.45 18.08 -15.33
C ALA A 368 -2.38 16.57 -15.67
N TYR A 369 -1.47 16.13 -16.54
CA TYR A 369 -1.42 14.74 -16.97
C TYR A 369 -1.13 13.78 -15.81
N ALA A 370 -0.14 14.08 -14.97
CA ALA A 370 0.19 13.25 -13.81
C ALA A 370 -0.99 13.05 -12.85
N ALA A 371 -1.81 14.09 -12.66
CA ALA A 371 -3.01 13.99 -11.83
C ALA A 371 -4.03 13.01 -12.43
N TRP A 372 -4.36 13.15 -13.72
CA TRP A 372 -5.28 12.22 -14.37
C TRP A 372 -4.71 10.82 -14.54
N TYR A 373 -3.40 10.69 -14.67
CA TYR A 373 -2.72 9.40 -14.71
C TYR A 373 -2.76 8.72 -13.33
N ARG A 374 -2.51 9.44 -12.24
CA ARG A 374 -2.72 8.96 -10.86
C ARG A 374 -4.17 8.52 -10.65
N MET A 375 -5.15 9.31 -11.10
CA MET A 375 -6.57 8.94 -11.07
C MET A 375 -6.85 7.65 -11.84
N TRP A 376 -6.35 7.54 -13.06
CA TRP A 376 -6.49 6.33 -13.88
C TRP A 376 -5.92 5.10 -13.18
N LEU A 377 -4.72 5.21 -12.59
CA LEU A 377 -4.12 4.11 -11.82
C LEU A 377 -4.94 3.78 -10.57
N PHE A 378 -5.47 4.77 -9.85
CA PHE A 378 -6.38 4.56 -8.72
C PHE A 378 -7.64 3.77 -9.10
N ARG A 379 -8.11 3.88 -10.35
CA ARG A 379 -9.26 3.13 -10.84
C ARG A 379 -8.87 1.78 -11.44
N ARG A 380 -7.83 1.74 -12.29
CA ARG A 380 -7.33 0.54 -12.96
C ARG A 380 -6.74 -0.44 -11.96
N ASP A 381 -5.74 0.00 -11.22
CA ASP A 381 -5.08 -0.84 -10.24
C ASP A 381 -5.87 -0.90 -8.96
N GLY A 382 -6.68 0.13 -8.64
CA GLY A 382 -7.42 0.20 -7.38
C GLY A 382 -8.67 -0.66 -7.27
N VAL A 383 -9.18 -0.66 -6.05
CA VAL A 383 -10.26 -1.49 -5.52
C VAL A 383 -11.56 -1.37 -6.33
N GLU A 384 -11.89 -0.23 -6.91
CA GLU A 384 -13.23 0.01 -7.47
C GLU A 384 -13.58 -0.81 -8.72
N GLY A 385 -12.58 -1.23 -9.52
CA GLY A 385 -12.82 -2.05 -10.70
C GLY A 385 -12.86 -3.56 -10.42
N VAL A 386 -11.89 -4.06 -9.65
CA VAL A 386 -11.68 -5.51 -9.46
C VAL A 386 -12.37 -6.03 -8.20
N LEU A 387 -12.52 -5.21 -7.14
CA LEU A 387 -13.06 -5.66 -5.85
C LEU A 387 -14.44 -6.32 -5.95
N PRO A 388 -15.43 -5.82 -6.72
CA PRO A 388 -16.73 -6.48 -6.80
C PRO A 388 -16.63 -7.94 -7.28
N MET A 389 -15.65 -8.25 -8.12
CA MET A 389 -15.38 -9.60 -8.60
C MET A 389 -14.83 -10.51 -7.49
N LEU A 390 -14.43 -9.99 -6.33
CA LEU A 390 -13.80 -10.76 -5.26
C LEU A 390 -14.76 -11.19 -4.15
N PHE A 391 -16.07 -10.94 -4.31
CA PHE A 391 -17.09 -11.38 -3.36
C PHE A 391 -17.90 -12.57 -3.90
N SER A 392 -18.40 -13.38 -2.97
CA SER A 392 -19.16 -14.58 -3.28
C SER A 392 -20.46 -14.29 -4.03
N GLU A 393 -20.68 -15.03 -5.10
CA GLU A 393 -21.94 -15.13 -5.84
C GLU A 393 -22.56 -16.52 -5.67
N PRO A 394 -23.90 -16.65 -5.70
CA PRO A 394 -24.56 -17.95 -5.68
C PRO A 394 -24.10 -18.86 -6.83
N GLY A 395 -23.80 -20.12 -6.52
CA GLY A 395 -23.40 -21.13 -7.50
C GLY A 395 -21.89 -21.35 -7.66
N PHE A 396 -21.06 -20.57 -6.97
CA PHE A 396 -19.61 -20.75 -6.91
C PHE A 396 -19.19 -21.54 -5.65
N ASP A 397 -18.08 -22.27 -5.74
CA ASP A 397 -17.64 -23.22 -4.70
C ASP A 397 -16.99 -22.54 -3.48
N GLY A 398 -16.53 -21.30 -3.62
CA GLY A 398 -15.76 -20.59 -2.60
C GLY A 398 -14.35 -21.16 -2.35
N LYS A 399 -13.99 -22.26 -3.00
CA LYS A 399 -12.71 -22.97 -2.83
C LYS A 399 -11.73 -22.61 -3.94
N THR A 400 -12.18 -22.63 -5.19
CA THR A 400 -11.33 -22.31 -6.35
C THR A 400 -11.69 -20.96 -6.96
N THR A 401 -12.94 -20.53 -6.79
CA THR A 401 -13.50 -19.27 -7.30
C THR A 401 -14.65 -18.80 -6.40
N VAL A 402 -14.90 -17.49 -6.37
CA VAL A 402 -16.03 -16.92 -5.60
C VAL A 402 -17.14 -16.30 -6.46
N SER A 403 -16.86 -15.97 -7.72
CA SER A 403 -17.80 -15.29 -8.62
C SER A 403 -17.44 -15.54 -10.08
N ALA A 404 -18.31 -15.13 -11.00
CA ALA A 404 -18.02 -15.20 -12.44
C ALA A 404 -16.79 -14.35 -12.82
N GLY A 405 -16.69 -13.14 -12.24
CA GLY A 405 -15.53 -12.27 -12.43
C GLY A 405 -14.23 -12.87 -11.87
N ASN A 406 -14.30 -13.52 -10.70
CA ASN A 406 -13.16 -14.22 -10.11
C ASN A 406 -12.73 -15.42 -10.94
N ALA A 407 -13.66 -16.15 -11.55
CA ALA A 407 -13.37 -17.23 -12.47
C ALA A 407 -12.66 -16.71 -13.74
N ALA A 408 -13.08 -15.58 -14.28
CA ALA A 408 -12.39 -14.95 -15.41
C ALA A 408 -10.94 -14.51 -15.07
N ILE A 409 -10.72 -13.97 -13.86
CA ILE A 409 -9.36 -13.69 -13.35
C ILE A 409 -8.55 -14.99 -13.27
N ARG A 410 -9.15 -16.07 -12.74
CA ARG A 410 -8.51 -17.38 -12.63
C ARG A 410 -8.06 -17.88 -13.99
N ASP A 411 -8.94 -17.83 -14.99
CA ASP A 411 -8.64 -18.32 -16.33
C ASP A 411 -7.50 -17.54 -16.99
N LEU A 412 -7.48 -16.21 -16.83
CA LEU A 412 -6.42 -15.34 -17.35
C LEU A 412 -5.05 -15.68 -16.71
N TRP A 413 -4.97 -15.69 -15.38
CA TRP A 413 -3.71 -15.95 -14.68
C TRP A 413 -3.26 -17.40 -14.80
N ALA A 414 -4.18 -18.36 -14.80
CA ALA A 414 -3.86 -19.76 -15.02
C ALA A 414 -3.33 -20.00 -16.44
N SER A 415 -3.85 -19.28 -17.44
CA SER A 415 -3.33 -19.36 -18.82
C SER A 415 -1.90 -18.84 -18.89
N TYR A 416 -1.60 -17.71 -18.25
CA TYR A 416 -0.24 -17.17 -18.16
C TYR A 416 0.75 -18.14 -17.46
N ILE A 417 0.34 -18.74 -16.33
CA ILE A 417 1.17 -19.73 -15.64
C ILE A 417 1.41 -20.97 -16.52
N LYS A 418 0.36 -21.46 -17.20
CA LYS A 418 0.47 -22.63 -18.09
C LYS A 418 1.37 -22.36 -19.30
N GLU A 419 1.30 -21.17 -19.86
CA GLU A 419 2.18 -20.75 -20.97
C GLU A 419 3.65 -20.80 -20.54
N GLN A 420 3.97 -20.25 -19.36
CA GLN A 420 5.32 -20.31 -18.82
C GLN A 420 5.76 -21.73 -18.40
N ALA A 421 4.85 -22.54 -17.86
CA ALA A 421 5.15 -23.92 -17.46
C ALA A 421 5.52 -24.82 -18.65
N GLY A 422 5.13 -24.44 -19.88
CA GLY A 422 5.37 -25.23 -21.08
C GLY A 422 4.52 -26.51 -21.15
N HIS A 423 5.01 -27.51 -21.89
CA HIS A 423 4.26 -28.75 -22.14
C HIS A 423 4.43 -29.85 -21.07
N ASP A 424 5.18 -29.60 -19.99
CA ASP A 424 5.35 -30.57 -18.91
C ASP A 424 4.16 -30.49 -17.92
N PRO A 425 3.28 -31.52 -17.88
CA PRO A 425 2.12 -31.51 -16.99
C PRO A 425 2.49 -31.43 -15.51
N GLY A 426 3.68 -31.93 -15.13
CA GLY A 426 4.15 -31.91 -13.75
C GLY A 426 4.49 -30.51 -13.24
N TRP A 427 4.86 -29.57 -14.13
CA TRP A 427 5.08 -28.17 -13.74
C TRP A 427 3.76 -27.44 -13.50
N VAL A 428 2.75 -27.68 -14.33
CA VAL A 428 1.43 -27.05 -14.19
C VAL A 428 0.81 -27.38 -12.83
N GLU A 429 0.87 -28.63 -12.39
CA GLU A 429 0.36 -29.05 -11.08
C GLU A 429 1.09 -28.36 -9.92
N ARG A 430 2.41 -28.17 -10.04
CA ARG A 430 3.24 -27.55 -8.99
C ARG A 430 3.10 -26.02 -8.91
N LEU A 431 2.69 -25.39 -10.01
CA LEU A 431 2.63 -23.92 -10.14
C LEU A 431 1.22 -23.33 -10.02
N LEU A 432 0.17 -24.10 -10.31
CA LEU A 432 -1.20 -23.59 -10.26
C LEU A 432 -1.74 -23.55 -8.82
N PRO A 433 -2.22 -22.39 -8.35
CA PRO A 433 -2.90 -22.31 -7.05
C PRO A 433 -4.27 -23.00 -7.02
N ASP A 434 -4.57 -23.60 -5.88
CA ASP A 434 -5.80 -24.33 -5.57
C ASP A 434 -6.83 -23.49 -4.79
N TYR A 435 -6.53 -22.21 -4.57
CA TYR A 435 -7.38 -21.24 -3.88
C TYR A 435 -7.85 -20.12 -4.84
N PRO A 436 -8.88 -19.32 -4.49
CA PRO A 436 -9.42 -18.29 -5.38
C PRO A 436 -8.39 -17.19 -5.69
N PRO A 437 -8.35 -16.65 -6.91
CA PRO A 437 -7.60 -15.42 -7.19
C PRO A 437 -7.92 -14.32 -6.18
N CYS A 438 -6.88 -13.60 -5.75
CA CYS A 438 -6.97 -12.58 -4.72
C CYS A 438 -7.49 -13.06 -3.36
N ALA A 439 -7.46 -14.37 -3.06
CA ALA A 439 -7.61 -14.83 -1.67
C ALA A 439 -6.34 -14.61 -0.84
N LYS A 440 -5.19 -14.49 -1.52
CA LYS A 440 -3.91 -13.97 -1.03
C LYS A 440 -3.47 -12.83 -1.95
N ARG A 441 -2.53 -11.98 -1.51
CA ARG A 441 -1.99 -10.92 -2.38
C ARG A 441 -1.29 -11.58 -3.58
N PRO A 442 -1.72 -11.32 -4.82
CA PRO A 442 -1.08 -11.90 -5.99
C PRO A 442 0.26 -11.20 -6.25
N LEU A 443 1.17 -11.86 -6.96
CA LEU A 443 2.53 -11.36 -7.21
C LEU A 443 2.67 -10.87 -8.64
N ARG A 444 3.28 -9.71 -8.84
CA ARG A 444 3.64 -9.21 -10.16
C ARG A 444 4.79 -10.05 -10.72
N ASP A 445 4.66 -10.48 -11.97
CA ASP A 445 5.67 -11.31 -12.65
C ASP A 445 5.85 -10.87 -14.10
N SER A 446 7.11 -10.72 -14.50
CA SER A 446 7.53 -10.41 -15.88
C SER A 446 8.04 -11.63 -16.64
N GLY A 447 7.72 -12.83 -16.17
CA GLY A 447 8.16 -14.11 -16.73
C GLY A 447 9.47 -14.64 -16.12
N THR A 448 9.96 -14.02 -15.05
CA THR A 448 11.25 -14.38 -14.44
C THR A 448 11.10 -15.50 -13.42
N TRP A 449 9.98 -15.55 -12.69
CA TRP A 449 9.81 -16.50 -11.60
C TRP A 449 9.75 -17.95 -12.08
N VAL A 450 8.82 -18.27 -12.99
CA VAL A 450 8.67 -19.66 -13.49
C VAL A 450 9.92 -20.10 -14.25
N LYS A 451 10.50 -19.20 -15.06
CA LYS A 451 11.77 -19.45 -15.75
C LYS A 451 12.89 -19.80 -14.77
N THR A 452 12.97 -19.11 -13.63
CA THR A 452 13.96 -19.40 -12.58
C THR A 452 13.73 -20.77 -11.95
N LEU A 453 12.47 -21.12 -11.68
CA LEU A 453 12.10 -22.42 -11.12
C LEU A 453 12.46 -23.60 -12.04
N GLN A 454 12.45 -23.40 -13.36
CA GLN A 454 12.69 -24.44 -14.36
C GLN A 454 14.17 -24.65 -14.72
N ARG A 455 15.11 -23.95 -14.08
CA ARG A 455 16.54 -24.15 -14.33
C ARG A 455 17.01 -25.50 -13.80
N ASP A 456 18.08 -26.03 -14.40
CA ASP A 456 18.65 -27.33 -14.03
C ASP A 456 19.30 -27.34 -12.63
N ASP A 457 19.71 -26.16 -12.13
CA ASP A 457 20.34 -25.94 -10.82
C ASP A 457 19.36 -25.51 -9.72
N VAL A 458 18.05 -25.54 -10.02
CA VAL A 458 16.97 -25.16 -9.11
C VAL A 458 16.01 -26.32 -8.91
N ALA A 459 15.77 -26.68 -7.65
CA ALA A 459 14.78 -27.68 -7.25
C ALA A 459 13.58 -27.01 -6.54
N LEU A 460 12.37 -27.24 -7.04
CA LEU A 460 11.13 -26.88 -6.35
C LEU A 460 10.60 -28.10 -5.57
N VAL A 461 10.50 -27.98 -4.25
CA VAL A 461 10.06 -29.04 -3.34
C VAL A 461 8.77 -28.63 -2.64
N GLN A 462 7.79 -29.53 -2.60
CA GLN A 462 6.50 -29.30 -1.93
C GLN A 462 6.29 -30.22 -0.71
N ASP A 463 7.19 -31.18 -0.48
CA ASP A 463 7.13 -32.06 0.67
C ASP A 463 7.27 -31.29 1.99
N PRO A 464 6.49 -31.64 3.03
CA PRO A 464 6.58 -30.98 4.32
C PRO A 464 7.97 -31.10 4.95
N ILE A 465 8.42 -30.03 5.62
CA ILE A 465 9.65 -30.04 6.40
C ILE A 465 9.42 -30.81 7.71
N ALA A 466 10.22 -31.84 7.97
CA ALA A 466 10.17 -32.59 9.22
C ALA A 466 11.08 -31.97 10.30
N SER A 467 12.30 -31.58 9.93
CA SER A 467 13.27 -30.96 10.85
C SER A 467 14.42 -30.33 10.08
N VAL A 468 15.14 -29.42 10.72
CA VAL A 468 16.45 -28.96 10.26
C VAL A 468 17.54 -29.80 10.93
N LYS A 469 18.61 -30.06 10.19
CA LYS A 469 19.80 -30.83 10.59
C LYS A 469 21.02 -29.95 10.41
N ALA A 470 22.16 -30.35 11.00
CA ALA A 470 23.39 -29.59 10.90
C ALA A 470 23.83 -29.27 9.46
N ASN A 471 23.57 -30.16 8.51
CA ASN A 471 23.97 -30.02 7.10
C ASN A 471 22.81 -29.76 6.12
N GLY A 472 21.60 -29.44 6.60
CA GLY A 472 20.47 -29.19 5.70
C GLY A 472 19.08 -29.43 6.29
N ILE A 473 18.10 -29.62 5.41
CA ILE A 473 16.67 -29.74 5.75
C ILE A 473 16.20 -31.18 5.51
N ARG A 474 15.61 -31.79 6.53
CA ARG A 474 14.96 -33.10 6.46
C ARG A 474 13.50 -32.92 6.06
N LEU A 475 13.10 -33.54 4.96
CA LEU A 475 11.71 -33.65 4.54
C LEU A 475 10.98 -34.79 5.26
N ALA A 476 9.65 -34.78 5.23
CA ALA A 476 8.80 -35.77 5.88
C ALA A 476 8.93 -37.19 5.30
N ASP A 477 9.32 -37.32 4.04
CA ASP A 477 9.61 -38.59 3.36
C ASP A 477 10.98 -39.18 3.76
N GLY A 478 11.78 -38.45 4.55
CA GLY A 478 13.12 -38.82 5.00
C GLY A 478 14.26 -38.25 4.15
N THR A 479 13.96 -37.66 3.00
CA THR A 479 14.93 -37.03 2.10
C THR A 479 15.65 -35.89 2.82
N LEU A 480 16.96 -35.77 2.58
CA LEU A 480 17.79 -34.69 3.11
C LEU A 480 18.15 -33.76 1.95
N ILE A 481 17.66 -32.52 2.03
CA ILE A 481 18.13 -31.41 1.20
C ILE A 481 19.37 -30.86 1.89
N GLU A 482 20.55 -31.10 1.32
CA GLU A 482 21.77 -30.50 1.84
C GLU A 482 21.84 -29.01 1.51
N ALA A 483 22.17 -28.18 2.49
CA ALA A 483 22.23 -26.73 2.33
C ALA A 483 23.37 -26.14 3.16
N ASP A 484 24.01 -25.11 2.61
CA ASP A 484 25.03 -24.31 3.30
C ASP A 484 24.44 -23.00 3.84
N VAL A 485 23.33 -22.54 3.27
CA VAL A 485 22.58 -21.34 3.68
C VAL A 485 21.08 -21.62 3.66
N ILE A 486 20.35 -21.12 4.66
CA ILE A 486 18.87 -21.10 4.69
C ILE A 486 18.38 -19.66 4.65
N ILE A 487 17.55 -19.32 3.67
CA ILE A 487 16.93 -18.00 3.54
C ILE A 487 15.42 -18.13 3.78
N PHE A 488 14.89 -17.41 4.77
CA PHE A 488 13.47 -17.41 5.07
C PHE A 488 12.72 -16.32 4.28
N GLY A 489 11.88 -16.74 3.34
CA GLY A 489 10.84 -15.93 2.69
C GLY A 489 9.47 -16.15 3.34
N THR A 490 9.43 -16.24 4.67
CA THR A 490 8.29 -16.75 5.44
C THR A 490 7.35 -15.68 6.00
N GLY A 491 7.54 -14.43 5.59
CA GLY A 491 6.64 -13.32 5.89
C GLY A 491 6.79 -12.77 7.31
N PHE A 492 5.69 -12.29 7.89
CA PHE A 492 5.72 -11.51 9.12
C PHE A 492 4.66 -11.98 10.13
N GLU A 493 4.84 -11.63 11.40
CA GLU A 493 3.85 -11.81 12.48
C GLU A 493 2.73 -10.75 12.40
N ALA A 494 2.02 -10.71 11.27
CA ALA A 494 1.11 -9.60 10.92
C ALA A 494 -0.07 -9.41 11.88
N ASP A 495 -0.54 -10.48 12.51
CA ASP A 495 -1.67 -10.50 13.46
C ASP A 495 -1.30 -10.00 14.86
N ARG A 496 0.00 -9.80 15.15
CA ARG A 496 0.49 -9.29 16.43
C ARG A 496 0.56 -7.76 16.46
N PHE A 497 -0.59 -7.12 16.30
CA PHE A 497 -0.70 -5.66 16.36
C PHE A 497 -0.09 -5.08 17.65
N PHE A 498 0.61 -3.95 17.50
CA PHE A 498 1.29 -3.19 18.56
C PHE A 498 2.41 -3.91 19.32
N ALA A 499 2.66 -5.19 19.07
CA ALA A 499 3.70 -5.93 19.76
C ALA A 499 5.10 -5.47 19.32
N PRO A 500 6.10 -5.37 20.22
CA PRO A 500 6.10 -5.89 21.60
C PRO A 500 5.69 -4.88 22.68
N LEU A 501 5.05 -3.76 22.34
CA LEU A 501 4.75 -2.70 23.31
C LEU A 501 3.84 -3.20 24.45
N ASP A 502 4.23 -2.92 25.70
CA ASP A 502 3.36 -3.10 26.88
C ASP A 502 2.50 -1.86 27.08
N ILE A 503 1.30 -1.88 26.49
CA ILE A 503 0.33 -0.77 26.55
C ILE A 503 -0.77 -1.10 27.55
N THR A 504 -0.91 -0.23 28.55
CA THR A 504 -1.94 -0.29 29.59
C THR A 504 -2.87 0.91 29.47
N GLY A 505 -4.13 0.65 29.15
CA GLY A 505 -5.18 1.66 29.05
C GLY A 505 -5.91 1.89 30.37
N ARG A 506 -7.12 2.43 30.25
CA ARG A 506 -8.05 2.70 31.35
C ARG A 506 -8.32 1.43 32.17
N ASP A 507 -8.45 1.60 33.49
CA ASP A 507 -8.77 0.53 34.44
C ASP A 507 -7.83 -0.71 34.37
N GLY A 508 -6.60 -0.51 33.88
CA GLY A 508 -5.60 -1.58 33.74
C GLY A 508 -5.76 -2.45 32.49
N ALA A 509 -6.62 -2.07 31.54
CA ALA A 509 -6.82 -2.81 30.30
C ALA A 509 -5.50 -3.01 29.52
N LYS A 510 -5.21 -4.22 29.07
CA LYS A 510 -3.98 -4.55 28.35
C LYS A 510 -4.23 -4.67 26.85
N MET A 511 -3.51 -3.89 26.04
CA MET A 511 -3.69 -3.90 24.57
C MET A 511 -3.44 -5.29 23.99
N ALA A 512 -2.47 -6.02 24.52
CA ALA A 512 -2.15 -7.38 24.11
C ALA A 512 -3.33 -8.35 24.28
N ASP A 513 -4.16 -8.18 25.32
CA ASP A 513 -5.35 -9.00 25.52
C ASP A 513 -6.46 -8.63 24.54
N THR A 514 -6.69 -7.33 24.32
CA THR A 514 -7.66 -6.84 23.32
C THR A 514 -7.30 -7.29 21.91
N MET A 515 -5.99 -7.34 21.59
CA MET A 515 -5.47 -7.74 20.29
C MET A 515 -5.34 -9.27 20.10
N LYS A 516 -5.82 -10.10 21.04
CA LYS A 516 -6.06 -11.54 20.75
C LYS A 516 -7.13 -11.73 19.67
N ASN A 517 -8.07 -10.78 19.58
CA ASN A 517 -9.00 -10.67 18.47
C ASN A 517 -8.99 -9.24 17.92
N PRO A 518 -7.98 -8.89 17.10
CA PRO A 518 -7.72 -7.51 16.66
C PRO A 518 -8.93 -6.84 16.02
N ARG A 519 -9.41 -5.77 16.64
CA ARG A 519 -10.53 -4.94 16.17
C ARG A 519 -10.22 -3.48 16.49
N ALA A 520 -10.60 -2.59 15.59
CA ALA A 520 -10.44 -1.15 15.79
C ALA A 520 -11.55 -0.41 15.05
N TYR A 521 -12.11 0.64 15.68
CA TYR A 521 -13.05 1.54 15.02
C TYR A 521 -12.32 2.35 13.96
N ARG A 522 -12.79 2.27 12.70
CA ARG A 522 -12.15 2.90 11.52
C ARG A 522 -10.66 2.57 11.41
N GLY A 523 -10.27 1.37 11.87
CA GLY A 523 -8.87 0.92 11.89
C GLY A 523 -7.94 1.71 12.82
N THR A 524 -8.48 2.64 13.62
CA THR A 524 -7.69 3.68 14.30
C THR A 524 -7.83 3.61 15.82
N LEU A 525 -9.04 3.36 16.34
CA LEU A 525 -9.38 3.53 17.75
C LEU A 525 -9.81 2.23 18.42
N VAL A 526 -9.40 2.03 19.67
CA VAL A 526 -9.70 0.81 20.44
C VAL A 526 -10.32 1.21 21.79
N PRO A 527 -11.53 0.72 22.13
CA PRO A 527 -12.11 0.93 23.46
C PRO A 527 -11.16 0.48 24.58
N GLY A 528 -11.13 1.23 25.67
CA GLY A 528 -10.22 1.05 26.80
C GLY A 528 -8.90 1.80 26.67
N PHE A 529 -8.60 2.43 25.54
CA PHE A 529 -7.33 3.13 25.27
C PHE A 529 -7.59 4.57 24.80
N PRO A 530 -7.98 5.48 25.71
CA PRO A 530 -8.30 6.86 25.36
C PRO A 530 -7.11 7.56 24.70
N ASN A 531 -7.36 8.43 23.73
CA ASN A 531 -6.31 9.21 23.03
C ASN A 531 -5.18 8.37 22.40
N PHE A 532 -5.34 7.05 22.28
CA PHE A 532 -4.41 6.18 21.57
C PHE A 532 -4.97 5.88 20.17
N PHE A 533 -4.22 6.27 19.16
CA PHE A 533 -4.60 6.12 17.76
C PHE A 533 -3.63 5.18 17.05
N SER A 534 -4.11 4.46 16.04
CA SER A 534 -3.26 3.66 15.14
C SER A 534 -3.42 4.12 13.71
N ILE A 535 -2.31 4.15 12.97
CA ILE A 535 -2.31 4.17 11.51
C ILE A 535 -1.92 2.78 11.04
N TYR A 536 -2.56 2.30 9.97
CA TYR A 536 -2.41 0.92 9.49
C TYR A 536 -2.78 -0.12 10.57
N GLY A 537 -3.83 0.13 11.34
CA GLY A 537 -4.36 -0.79 12.35
C GLY A 537 -5.26 -1.90 11.76
N PRO A 538 -5.98 -2.67 12.60
CA PRO A 538 -6.83 -3.76 12.15
C PRO A 538 -7.82 -3.37 11.03
N ASN A 539 -8.01 -4.26 10.06
CA ASN A 539 -8.95 -4.12 8.95
C ASN A 539 -8.72 -2.87 8.05
N THR A 540 -7.46 -2.50 7.80
CA THR A 540 -7.07 -1.39 6.89
C THR A 540 -6.20 -1.80 5.72
N ASN A 541 -5.69 -3.04 5.71
CA ASN A 541 -4.87 -3.55 4.61
C ASN A 541 -5.72 -3.84 3.35
N THR A 542 -5.12 -3.79 2.16
CA THR A 542 -5.81 -4.11 0.90
C THR A 542 -5.24 -5.36 0.24
N VAL A 543 -6.12 -6.15 -0.40
CA VAL A 543 -5.71 -7.34 -1.17
C VAL A 543 -5.45 -7.01 -2.63
N VAL A 544 -6.38 -6.26 -3.22
CA VAL A 544 -6.24 -5.69 -4.57
C VAL A 544 -6.23 -4.19 -4.45
N GLY A 545 -5.33 -3.57 -5.17
CA GLY A 545 -5.43 -2.17 -5.53
C GLY A 545 -5.20 -1.11 -4.48
N ALA A 546 -4.45 -0.11 -4.93
CA ALA A 546 -3.90 1.05 -4.21
C ALA A 546 -2.88 0.78 -3.10
N GLY A 547 -2.06 1.81 -2.93
CA GLY A 547 -1.04 1.88 -1.91
C GLY A 547 -1.68 2.17 -0.56
N ILE A 548 -1.16 1.49 0.46
CA ILE A 548 -1.50 1.73 1.87
C ILE A 548 -1.24 3.19 2.32
N ILE A 549 -0.54 3.97 1.50
CA ILE A 549 -0.35 5.41 1.68
C ILE A 549 -1.69 6.16 1.70
N PHE A 550 -2.62 5.86 0.78
CA PHE A 550 -3.95 6.49 0.75
C PHE A 550 -4.70 6.29 2.07
N PHE A 551 -4.76 5.04 2.54
CA PHE A 551 -5.38 4.71 3.82
C PHE A 551 -4.68 5.39 4.98
N SER A 552 -3.34 5.49 4.94
CA SER A 552 -2.58 6.20 5.97
C SER A 552 -2.91 7.69 6.01
N GLU A 553 -3.00 8.36 4.86
CA GLU A 553 -3.40 9.77 4.79
C GLU A 553 -4.83 9.99 5.30
N CYS A 554 -5.76 9.11 4.93
CA CYS A 554 -7.13 9.11 5.43
C CYS A 554 -7.20 8.92 6.95
N SER A 555 -6.45 7.96 7.51
CA SER A 555 -6.32 7.77 8.96
C SER A 555 -5.73 9.00 9.65
N VAL A 556 -4.70 9.63 9.09
CA VAL A 556 -4.08 10.83 9.68
C VAL A 556 -5.04 12.02 9.69
N ARG A 557 -5.80 12.24 8.60
CA ARG A 557 -6.88 13.25 8.56
C ARG A 557 -7.90 12.97 9.66
N TYR A 558 -8.34 11.73 9.78
CA TYR A 558 -9.32 11.32 10.78
C TYR A 558 -8.83 11.55 12.21
N ILE A 559 -7.60 11.13 12.51
CA ILE A 559 -6.94 11.33 13.82
C ILE A 559 -6.84 12.83 14.13
N THR A 560 -6.44 13.66 13.17
CA THR A 560 -6.36 15.11 13.36
C THR A 560 -7.73 15.71 13.67
N GLY A 561 -8.80 15.23 13.03
CA GLY A 561 -10.17 15.59 13.39
C GLY A 561 -10.52 15.21 14.83
N CYS A 562 -10.14 14.02 15.29
CA CYS A 562 -10.34 13.61 16.69
C CYS A 562 -9.53 14.49 17.66
N LEU A 563 -8.30 14.86 17.31
CA LEU A 563 -7.47 15.77 18.11
C LEU A 563 -8.08 17.17 18.19
N ASN A 564 -8.72 17.66 17.12
CA ASN A 564 -9.46 18.91 17.14
C ASN A 564 -10.65 18.83 18.10
N VAL A 565 -11.44 17.75 18.07
CA VAL A 565 -12.53 17.54 19.04
C VAL A 565 -12.01 17.52 20.48
N LEU A 566 -10.90 16.81 20.72
CA LEU A 566 -10.27 16.74 22.04
C LEU A 566 -9.79 18.12 22.53
N SER A 567 -9.05 18.84 21.68
CA SER A 567 -8.32 20.05 22.09
C SER A 567 -9.22 21.28 22.12
N ALA A 568 -10.05 21.48 21.09
CA ALA A 568 -10.92 22.66 20.99
C ALA A 568 -12.04 22.68 22.05
N GLY A 569 -12.44 21.50 22.55
CA GLY A 569 -13.42 21.38 23.62
C GLY A 569 -12.82 21.47 25.03
N GLY A 570 -11.51 21.65 25.18
CA GLY A 570 -10.83 21.63 26.47
C GLY A 570 -10.90 20.27 27.18
N HIS A 571 -11.06 19.20 26.40
CA HIS A 571 -11.24 17.84 26.90
C HIS A 571 -9.88 17.17 27.12
N HIS A 572 -9.82 16.26 28.08
CA HIS A 572 -8.61 15.52 28.43
C HIS A 572 -8.64 14.09 27.91
N SER A 573 -9.82 13.55 27.56
CA SER A 573 -9.92 12.22 26.94
C SER A 573 -10.99 12.12 25.87
N LEU A 574 -10.69 11.35 24.82
CA LEU A 574 -11.59 10.94 23.75
C LEU A 574 -11.47 9.42 23.57
N GLU A 575 -12.61 8.74 23.64
CA GLU A 575 -12.69 7.29 23.54
C GLU A 575 -13.93 6.88 22.74
N VAL A 576 -13.80 5.87 21.87
CA VAL A 576 -14.94 5.40 21.06
C VAL A 576 -15.91 4.59 21.93
N LYS A 577 -17.21 4.87 21.79
CA LYS A 577 -18.28 4.14 22.48
C LYS A 577 -18.39 2.71 21.95
N SER A 578 -18.86 1.80 22.81
CA SER A 578 -19.01 0.38 22.47
C SER A 578 -19.98 0.11 21.31
N GLU A 579 -21.11 0.83 21.25
CA GLU A 579 -22.12 0.63 20.19
C GLU A 579 -21.58 0.90 18.77
N PRO A 580 -21.02 2.09 18.45
CA PRO A 580 -20.46 2.34 17.12
C PRO A 580 -19.25 1.46 16.82
N PHE A 581 -18.45 1.09 17.83
CA PHE A 581 -17.36 0.13 17.68
C PHE A 581 -17.86 -1.24 17.23
N GLU A 582 -18.86 -1.82 17.91
CA GLU A 582 -19.39 -3.15 17.58
C GLU A 582 -20.17 -3.14 16.26
N ALA A 583 -20.91 -2.07 15.96
CA ALA A 583 -21.61 -1.92 14.68
C ALA A 583 -20.64 -1.89 13.50
N TYR A 584 -19.56 -1.10 13.60
CA TYR A 584 -18.51 -1.04 12.58
C TYR A 584 -17.85 -2.40 12.36
N ASN A 585 -17.42 -3.07 13.43
CA ASN A 585 -16.73 -4.36 13.30
C ASN A 585 -17.64 -5.47 12.78
N SER A 586 -18.93 -5.47 13.16
CA SER A 586 -19.92 -6.41 12.61
C SER A 586 -20.11 -6.22 11.10
N TRP A 587 -20.12 -4.98 10.62
CA TRP A 587 -20.20 -4.67 9.19
C TRP A 587 -18.95 -5.12 8.43
N ILE A 588 -17.76 -4.87 8.99
CA ILE A 588 -16.47 -5.34 8.44
C ILE A 588 -16.45 -6.87 8.33
N ASP A 589 -16.82 -7.58 9.39
CA ASP A 589 -16.78 -9.04 9.43
C ASP A 589 -17.76 -9.65 8.42
N LYS A 590 -18.96 -9.08 8.32
CA LYS A 590 -19.95 -9.51 7.33
C LYS A 590 -19.42 -9.42 5.91
N LYS A 591 -18.81 -8.29 5.53
CA LYS A 591 -18.24 -8.11 4.18
C LYS A 591 -17.04 -9.05 3.95
N ASN A 592 -16.11 -9.11 4.91
CA ASN A 592 -14.93 -9.97 4.82
C ASN A 592 -15.29 -11.45 4.66
N ASN A 593 -16.32 -11.94 5.36
CA ASN A 593 -16.76 -13.34 5.27
C ASN A 593 -17.28 -13.74 3.88
N SER A 594 -17.73 -12.78 3.07
CA SER A 594 -18.11 -13.01 1.67
C SER A 594 -16.97 -12.80 0.67
N ALA A 595 -15.79 -12.37 1.10
CA ALA A 595 -14.68 -12.09 0.20
C ALA A 595 -13.83 -13.34 -0.09
N ALA A 596 -13.13 -13.36 -1.24
CA ALA A 596 -12.21 -14.43 -1.62
C ALA A 596 -11.20 -14.76 -0.51
N TRP A 597 -10.65 -13.75 0.16
CA TRP A 597 -9.70 -13.94 1.27
C TRP A 597 -10.37 -14.36 2.59
N GLY A 598 -11.68 -14.23 2.71
CA GLY A 598 -12.47 -14.66 3.86
C GLY A 598 -12.97 -16.10 3.79
N MET A 599 -12.87 -16.74 2.61
CA MET A 599 -13.37 -18.11 2.39
C MET A 599 -12.75 -19.10 3.39
N PRO A 600 -13.53 -20.03 3.99
CA PRO A 600 -13.05 -20.89 5.09
C PRO A 600 -11.77 -21.68 4.78
N ASP A 601 -11.63 -22.20 3.57
CA ASP A 601 -10.50 -23.05 3.14
C ASP A 601 -9.23 -22.26 2.77
N VAL A 602 -9.26 -20.92 2.87
CA VAL A 602 -8.11 -20.07 2.58
C VAL A 602 -7.27 -19.85 3.84
N ASP A 603 -6.07 -20.45 3.87
CA ASP A 603 -5.01 -20.14 4.84
C ASP A 603 -4.15 -18.96 4.36
N SER A 604 -4.20 -17.84 5.07
CA SER A 604 -3.42 -16.63 4.78
C SER A 604 -3.14 -15.84 6.05
N TRP A 605 -2.09 -15.00 6.00
CA TRP A 605 -1.73 -14.09 7.09
C TRP A 605 -2.80 -13.02 7.39
N TYR A 606 -3.87 -12.95 6.58
CA TYR A 606 -5.00 -12.06 6.80
C TYR A 606 -5.89 -12.48 7.96
N LYS A 607 -5.83 -13.76 8.35
CA LYS A 607 -6.69 -14.35 9.37
C LYS A 607 -5.90 -14.63 10.65
N ASN A 608 -6.58 -14.51 11.79
CA ASN A 608 -6.08 -15.02 13.06
C ASN A 608 -6.35 -16.52 13.22
N ASP A 609 -5.89 -17.09 14.33
CA ASP A 609 -6.08 -18.52 14.66
C ASP A 609 -7.56 -18.95 14.74
N ALA A 610 -8.49 -18.02 14.94
CA ALA A 610 -9.93 -18.27 14.94
C ALA A 610 -10.56 -18.19 13.53
N GLY A 611 -9.78 -17.91 12.49
CA GLY A 611 -10.23 -17.79 11.11
C GLY A 611 -10.88 -16.45 10.75
N ARG A 612 -10.93 -15.47 11.68
CA ARG A 612 -11.48 -14.14 11.40
C ARG A 612 -10.46 -13.33 10.59
N VAL A 613 -10.93 -12.60 9.57
CA VAL A 613 -10.09 -11.66 8.81
C VAL A 613 -9.83 -10.41 9.66
N THR A 614 -8.59 -10.24 10.11
CA THR A 614 -8.17 -9.15 11.00
C THR A 614 -7.41 -8.05 10.27
N GLN A 615 -6.84 -8.36 9.10
CA GLN A 615 -5.97 -7.43 8.38
C GLN A 615 -6.71 -6.54 7.39
N ASN A 616 -7.60 -7.14 6.60
CA ASN A 616 -8.06 -6.51 5.37
C ASN A 616 -9.30 -5.65 5.55
N TRP A 617 -9.28 -4.51 4.86
CA TRP A 617 -10.42 -3.66 4.56
C TRP A 617 -11.22 -4.28 3.40
N PRO A 618 -12.54 -4.48 3.54
CA PRO A 618 -13.37 -5.07 2.50
C PRO A 618 -14.16 -4.05 1.67
N GLY A 619 -13.95 -2.75 1.84
CA GLY A 619 -14.68 -1.71 1.11
C GLY A 619 -13.86 -1.07 -0.02
N THR A 620 -14.45 -0.09 -0.70
CA THR A 620 -13.74 0.75 -1.69
C THR A 620 -12.86 1.81 -1.03
N HIS A 621 -12.05 2.52 -1.82
CA HIS A 621 -11.34 3.73 -1.36
C HIS A 621 -12.29 4.82 -0.95
N TYR A 622 -13.31 5.08 -1.78
CA TYR A 622 -14.36 6.05 -1.47
C TYR A 622 -15.04 5.73 -0.14
N GLU A 623 -15.46 4.47 0.11
CA GLU A 623 -16.08 4.09 1.38
C GLU A 623 -15.14 4.37 2.58
N PHE A 624 -13.84 4.07 2.45
CA PHE A 624 -12.88 4.34 3.54
C PHE A 624 -12.67 5.84 3.74
N TRP A 625 -12.50 6.60 2.66
CA TRP A 625 -12.34 8.05 2.70
C TRP A 625 -13.55 8.73 3.33
N GLU A 626 -14.77 8.37 2.90
CA GLU A 626 -16.02 8.90 3.43
C GLU A 626 -16.16 8.62 4.93
N MET A 627 -15.87 7.37 5.34
CA MET A 627 -15.85 7.00 6.76
C MET A 627 -14.76 7.71 7.56
N THR A 628 -13.73 8.28 6.94
CA THR A 628 -12.60 8.93 7.63
C THR A 628 -12.51 10.43 7.33
N LEU A 629 -13.58 11.03 6.79
CA LEU A 629 -13.64 12.46 6.52
C LEU A 629 -13.57 13.29 7.81
N ARG A 630 -14.35 12.89 8.83
CA ARG A 630 -14.41 13.56 10.13
C ARG A 630 -14.91 12.64 11.24
N PRO A 631 -14.53 12.86 12.51
CA PRO A 631 -15.17 12.21 13.64
C PRO A 631 -16.64 12.60 13.73
N ASP A 632 -17.47 11.62 14.08
CA ASP A 632 -18.82 11.87 14.55
C ASP A 632 -18.76 11.93 16.08
N THR A 633 -19.00 13.10 16.65
CA THR A 633 -18.87 13.33 18.10
C THR A 633 -19.83 12.46 18.91
N ASP A 634 -20.96 12.04 18.34
CA ASP A 634 -21.92 11.18 19.04
C ASP A 634 -21.37 9.76 19.25
N HIS A 635 -20.36 9.36 18.46
CA HIS A 635 -19.68 8.07 18.61
C HIS A 635 -18.63 8.05 19.72
N PHE A 636 -18.34 9.20 20.35
CA PHE A 636 -17.28 9.33 21.34
C PHE A 636 -17.79 9.66 22.73
N ASP A 637 -17.15 9.08 23.73
CA ASP A 637 -17.14 9.60 25.09
C ASP A 637 -15.99 10.60 25.18
N VAL A 638 -16.34 11.87 25.33
CA VAL A 638 -15.41 12.99 25.43
C VAL A 638 -15.52 13.57 26.84
N ARG A 639 -14.40 13.65 27.57
CA ARG A 639 -14.36 14.10 28.97
C ARG A 639 -13.38 15.22 29.18
#